data_AF-A0AAE0V4A4-F1
#
_entry.id   AF-A0AAE0V4A4-F1
#
_cell.length_a   1.000
_cell.length_b   1.000
_cell.length_c   1.000
_cell.angle_alpha   90.00
_cell.angle_beta   90.00
_cell.angle_gamma   90.00
#
_symmetry.space_group_name_H-M   'P 1'
#
loop_
_entity.id
_entity.type
_entity.pdbx_description
1 polymer ?
#
loop_
_entity_poly.entity_id
_entity_poly.type
_entity_poly.pdbx_seq_one_letter_code
_entity_poly.pdbx_strand_id
1 'polypeptide(L)'
;MSTVASIIRKWKKFGLHQSGLYGRVARQKPLLSKRHMTAHLELAIRHLKDSQTMRNKILWSDETKIELFGLNGKRHVWRKPGTAHHLANTIPTVKHGGGSIMLWGCFSAAGTGRLVRIEGKMNAAMYRDILDENLLQSTLDLRLGQRFIFQQDNDPKYLQHNRIKVVEPYAFRGLYNLTRLYLSHNRISSLMPGVFQDLHKLEWLDLSSNRIEKISQDLFVNLGDLLQLNISYNPIQELQVDHFDKLHKLKSLSIEGIEITNIHRRMFEPLKNLTHIYFKKFQYCGYAPHVRSCKPNTDGISSLEDLLANIVLRVFVWVVSATTCFGNIFVICMRSYIRSENKLHAMCIISLCCADGLMGVYLFAIGAYDLKFRGEYNRHAQAWMDSLPCQVVGSLAMLSTEVSVLLLTYLTLEKYICIVYPFRYLTPGRRRTVTILVAIWILGFVIAFLPLVCKGGFRNFYGTNGVCFPLHSEQPETPGAQIYSIVIFLGLNLVAFLIIVLSYGSMFYNIQRTGTQTTKYSNHIKKELTVAKRFFSIVITDSLCWIPIFILKILSLMEVEIPGTISSWVVIFILPINSALNPILYTLTTRPFKETLLQVWTNYRQRRPLLSSHPAHHPSFTWQEMWPIHENSQNVVSPEYLAHPSEMSCTSRTS
;
A
#
# COMPACT_ATOMS: atom_id res chain seq x y z
N MET A 1 -47.51 4.94 74.51
CA MET A 1 -47.29 5.84 73.34
C MET A 1 -48.07 5.44 72.07
N SER A 2 -48.08 4.17 71.65
CA SER A 2 -48.68 3.70 70.38
C SER A 2 -50.13 4.18 70.12
N THR A 3 -51.02 4.08 71.12
CA THR A 3 -52.44 4.44 71.00
C THR A 3 -52.65 5.91 70.63
N VAL A 4 -51.92 6.83 71.29
CA VAL A 4 -51.97 8.28 71.02
C VAL A 4 -51.52 8.58 69.59
N ALA A 5 -50.45 7.94 69.12
CA ALA A 5 -49.96 8.07 67.75
C ALA A 5 -50.91 7.48 66.68
N SER A 6 -51.88 6.65 67.06
CA SER A 6 -52.96 6.15 66.19
C SER A 6 -54.12 7.14 66.15
N ILE A 7 -54.54 7.66 67.30
CA ILE A 7 -55.61 8.67 67.42
C ILE A 7 -55.23 9.96 66.66
N ILE A 8 -54.01 10.47 66.86
CA ILE A 8 -53.50 11.66 66.13
C ILE A 8 -53.49 11.42 64.61
N ARG A 9 -53.19 10.19 64.15
CA ARG A 9 -53.24 9.84 62.72
C ARG A 9 -54.68 9.84 62.16
N LYS A 10 -55.67 9.33 62.91
CA LYS A 10 -57.09 9.43 62.54
C LYS A 10 -57.54 10.90 62.50
N TRP A 11 -57.22 11.68 63.53
CA TRP A 11 -57.62 13.09 63.65
C TRP A 11 -57.04 13.96 62.51
N LYS A 12 -55.74 13.84 62.22
CA LYS A 12 -55.11 14.52 61.08
C LYS A 12 -55.76 14.13 59.75
N LYS A 13 -56.08 12.84 59.53
CA LYS A 13 -56.74 12.39 58.30
C LYS A 13 -58.15 12.99 58.14
N PHE A 14 -58.88 13.16 59.24
CA PHE A 14 -60.22 13.74 59.24
C PHE A 14 -60.22 15.23 58.84
N GLY A 15 -59.38 16.05 59.50
CA GLY A 15 -59.25 17.49 59.18
C GLY A 15 -58.71 17.75 57.76
N LEU A 16 -57.81 16.89 57.26
CA LEU A 16 -57.34 16.95 55.87
C LEU A 16 -58.48 16.68 54.87
N HIS A 17 -59.34 15.70 55.13
CA HIS A 17 -60.50 15.42 54.28
C HIS A 17 -61.53 16.57 54.28
N GLN A 18 -61.80 17.22 55.43
CA GLN A 18 -62.62 18.44 55.48
C GLN A 18 -62.00 19.60 54.68
N SER A 19 -60.67 19.65 54.57
CA SER A 19 -59.94 20.64 53.76
C SER A 19 -59.89 20.31 52.25
N GLY A 20 -60.65 19.30 51.78
CA GLY A 20 -60.62 18.82 50.39
C GLY A 20 -59.34 18.08 49.99
N LEU A 21 -58.49 17.72 50.97
CA LEU A 21 -57.19 17.07 50.73
C LEU A 21 -57.34 15.55 50.83
N TYR A 22 -57.26 14.85 49.69
CA TYR A 22 -57.36 13.40 49.62
C TYR A 22 -56.01 12.73 49.33
N GLY A 23 -55.73 11.64 50.02
CA GLY A 23 -54.64 10.73 49.66
C GLY A 23 -54.87 10.13 48.26
N ARG A 24 -53.96 10.39 47.33
CA ARG A 24 -53.96 9.89 45.94
C ARG A 24 -52.52 9.51 45.53
N VAL A 25 -52.40 8.74 44.46
CA VAL A 25 -51.12 8.39 43.81
C VAL A 25 -51.01 9.18 42.51
N ALA A 26 -49.85 9.76 42.22
CA ALA A 26 -49.61 10.44 40.95
C ALA A 26 -49.50 9.41 39.82
N ARG A 27 -50.23 9.61 38.71
CA ARG A 27 -50.03 8.82 37.49
C ARG A 27 -48.78 9.32 36.76
N GLN A 28 -47.83 8.43 36.50
CA GLN A 28 -46.75 8.66 35.54
C GLN A 28 -47.28 8.35 34.13
N LYS A 29 -47.00 9.25 33.18
CA LYS A 29 -47.15 9.05 31.72
C LYS A 29 -46.10 9.91 31.01
N PRO A 30 -45.57 9.49 29.85
CA PRO A 30 -44.76 10.37 29.01
C PRO A 30 -45.60 11.54 28.49
N LEU A 31 -44.97 12.72 28.37
CA LEU A 31 -45.60 13.92 27.83
C LEU A 31 -45.67 13.83 26.30
N LEU A 32 -46.84 13.49 25.76
CA LEU A 32 -47.03 13.42 24.30
C LEU A 32 -47.09 14.83 23.70
N SER A 33 -46.25 15.08 22.69
CA SER A 33 -46.35 16.29 21.89
C SER A 33 -47.60 16.28 21.00
N LYS A 34 -48.08 17.44 20.54
CA LYS A 34 -49.17 17.52 19.55
C LYS A 34 -48.90 16.62 18.34
N ARG A 35 -47.65 16.58 17.86
CA ARG A 35 -47.20 15.72 16.77
C ARG A 35 -47.35 14.23 17.08
N HIS A 36 -46.97 13.77 18.28
CA HIS A 36 -47.11 12.36 18.65
C HIS A 36 -48.59 11.97 18.70
N MET A 37 -49.46 12.85 19.22
CA MET A 37 -50.91 12.61 19.22
C MET A 37 -51.48 12.49 17.80
N THR A 38 -51.08 13.35 16.85
CA THR A 38 -51.48 13.23 15.44
C THR A 38 -50.97 11.93 14.80
N ALA A 39 -49.68 11.62 14.95
CA ALA A 39 -49.08 10.42 14.34
C ALA A 39 -49.69 9.11 14.90
N HIS A 40 -49.96 9.06 16.20
CA HIS A 40 -50.59 7.89 16.82
C HIS A 40 -52.08 7.76 16.38
N LEU A 41 -52.77 8.88 16.17
CA LEU A 41 -54.14 8.89 15.65
C LEU A 41 -54.19 8.43 14.19
N GLU A 42 -53.29 8.90 13.32
CA GLU A 42 -53.19 8.43 11.94
C GLU A 42 -52.87 6.93 11.86
N LEU A 43 -51.97 6.44 12.71
CA LEU A 43 -51.64 5.02 12.79
C LEU A 43 -52.87 4.20 13.22
N ALA A 44 -53.58 4.63 14.25
CA ALA A 44 -54.82 3.99 14.70
C ALA A 44 -55.93 4.00 13.63
N ILE A 45 -56.05 5.08 12.85
CA ILE A 45 -57.01 5.18 11.73
C ILE A 45 -56.62 4.25 10.57
N ARG A 46 -55.33 4.16 10.22
CA ARG A 46 -54.84 3.24 9.18
C ARG A 46 -55.14 1.78 9.54
N HIS A 47 -54.79 1.37 10.75
CA HIS A 47 -54.99 0.00 11.24
C HIS A 47 -56.42 -0.30 11.73
N LEU A 48 -57.36 0.65 11.62
CA LEU A 48 -58.73 0.51 12.14
C LEU A 48 -59.49 -0.65 11.47
N LYS A 49 -59.24 -0.87 10.17
CA LYS A 49 -59.89 -1.90 9.34
C LYS A 49 -59.17 -3.24 9.30
N ASP A 50 -58.02 -3.37 9.97
CA ASP A 50 -57.24 -4.61 9.98
C ASP A 50 -58.04 -5.77 10.60
N SER A 51 -58.04 -6.92 9.93
CA SER A 51 -58.72 -8.11 10.44
C SER A 51 -58.06 -8.64 11.70
N GLN A 52 -58.84 -9.34 12.54
CA GLN A 52 -58.34 -10.05 13.72
C GLN A 52 -57.19 -11.01 13.34
N THR A 53 -57.30 -11.67 12.18
CA THR A 53 -56.28 -12.57 11.60
C THR A 53 -55.01 -11.88 11.11
N MET A 54 -55.04 -10.57 10.85
CA MET A 54 -53.83 -9.78 10.59
C MET A 54 -53.17 -9.35 11.90
N ARG A 55 -53.94 -8.80 12.84
CA ARG A 55 -53.44 -8.36 14.16
C ARG A 55 -52.83 -9.52 14.96
N ASN A 56 -53.39 -10.73 14.85
CA ASN A 56 -52.86 -11.96 15.46
C ASN A 56 -51.54 -12.48 14.82
N LYS A 57 -51.02 -11.81 13.78
CA LYS A 57 -49.74 -12.16 13.13
C LYS A 57 -48.66 -11.11 13.31
N ILE A 58 -48.91 -10.03 14.08
CA ILE A 58 -47.90 -9.01 14.36
C ILE A 58 -47.23 -9.35 15.71
N LEU A 59 -45.89 -9.37 15.69
CA LEU A 59 -45.05 -9.47 16.87
C LEU A 59 -44.32 -8.15 17.05
N TRP A 60 -44.62 -7.43 18.14
CA TRP A 60 -43.97 -6.19 18.50
C TRP A 60 -42.78 -6.47 19.42
N SER A 61 -41.68 -5.71 19.30
CA SER A 61 -40.60 -5.68 20.29
C SER A 61 -40.21 -4.26 20.67
N ASP A 62 -39.68 -4.10 21.88
CA ASP A 62 -39.18 -2.84 22.44
C ASP A 62 -38.08 -3.12 23.48
N GLU A 63 -37.24 -2.12 23.79
CA GLU A 63 -36.25 -2.21 24.88
C GLU A 63 -36.55 -1.26 26.03
N THR A 64 -36.73 -1.83 27.22
CA THR A 64 -36.94 -1.06 28.45
C THR A 64 -35.66 -1.01 29.28
N LYS A 65 -35.20 0.21 29.58
CA LYS A 65 -34.16 0.46 30.59
C LYS A 65 -34.79 0.56 31.98
N ILE A 66 -34.34 -0.29 32.90
CA ILE A 66 -34.74 -0.30 34.31
C ILE A 66 -33.53 0.17 35.14
N GLU A 67 -33.64 1.31 35.80
CA GLU A 67 -32.64 1.77 36.77
C GLU A 67 -32.68 0.91 38.04
N LEU A 68 -31.51 0.56 38.58
CA LEU A 68 -31.36 -0.31 39.75
C LEU A 68 -31.51 0.45 41.07
N PHE A 69 -30.90 1.64 41.16
CA PHE A 69 -31.02 2.53 42.32
C PHE A 69 -31.78 3.80 41.96
N GLY A 70 -32.86 4.05 42.71
CA GLY A 70 -33.87 5.05 42.39
C GLY A 70 -35.24 4.54 42.82
N LEU A 71 -35.46 4.41 44.13
CA LEU A 71 -36.65 3.77 44.69
C LEU A 71 -37.95 4.39 44.13
N ASN A 72 -38.69 3.60 43.35
CA ASN A 72 -40.13 3.79 43.07
C ASN A 72 -41.01 3.52 44.33
N GLY A 73 -40.48 3.82 45.52
CA GLY A 73 -41.18 3.75 46.80
C GLY A 73 -42.24 4.84 46.86
N LYS A 74 -43.52 4.44 46.89
CA LYS A 74 -44.68 5.33 46.86
C LYS A 74 -44.74 6.27 48.07
N ARG A 75 -44.10 7.45 47.98
CA ARG A 75 -44.29 8.55 48.94
C ARG A 75 -45.61 9.26 48.67
N HIS A 76 -46.51 9.21 49.64
CA HIS A 76 -47.76 9.98 49.60
C HIS A 76 -47.53 11.41 50.09
N VAL A 77 -47.99 12.40 49.32
CA VAL A 77 -47.90 13.82 49.62
C VAL A 77 -49.32 14.42 49.62
N TRP A 78 -49.66 15.21 50.63
CA TRP A 78 -50.96 15.87 50.74
C TRP A 78 -50.87 17.25 50.06
N ARG A 79 -51.66 17.48 49.01
CA ARG A 79 -51.62 18.72 48.21
C ARG A 79 -53.02 19.16 47.75
N LYS A 80 -53.21 20.47 47.61
CA LYS A 80 -54.46 21.06 47.09
C LYS A 80 -54.62 20.77 45.59
N PRO A 81 -55.84 20.86 45.03
CA PRO A 81 -56.05 20.90 43.59
C PRO A 81 -55.16 21.99 42.93
N GLY A 82 -54.72 21.77 41.69
CA GLY A 82 -53.88 22.70 40.93
C GLY A 82 -52.39 22.76 41.34
N THR A 83 -52.04 22.66 42.63
CA THR A 83 -50.66 22.91 43.14
C THR A 83 -49.65 21.78 42.85
N ALA A 84 -49.81 21.04 41.75
CA ALA A 84 -49.13 19.78 41.46
C ALA A 84 -47.62 19.92 41.18
N HIS A 85 -47.17 21.10 40.72
CA HIS A 85 -45.80 21.37 40.26
C HIS A 85 -44.98 22.25 41.22
N HIS A 86 -45.54 22.63 42.38
CA HIS A 86 -44.80 23.39 43.39
C HIS A 86 -43.66 22.53 43.95
N LEU A 87 -42.46 23.11 44.15
CA LEU A 87 -41.26 22.35 44.51
C LEU A 87 -41.46 21.44 45.74
N ALA A 88 -42.13 21.95 46.78
CA ALA A 88 -42.49 21.20 48.00
C ALA A 88 -43.46 20.01 47.80
N ASN A 89 -44.12 19.93 46.63
CA ASN A 89 -44.99 18.81 46.22
C ASN A 89 -44.31 17.86 45.22
N THR A 90 -43.02 18.05 44.93
CA THR A 90 -42.22 17.24 44.00
C THR A 90 -41.10 16.49 44.73
N ILE A 91 -40.52 15.47 44.08
CA ILE A 91 -39.38 14.70 44.59
C ILE A 91 -38.23 14.86 43.57
N PRO A 92 -37.02 15.28 43.99
CA PRO A 92 -35.88 15.38 43.09
C PRO A 92 -35.38 13.99 42.69
N THR A 93 -34.99 13.83 41.42
CA THR A 93 -34.36 12.60 40.90
C THR A 93 -32.84 12.74 40.88
N VAL A 94 -32.14 11.65 41.21
CA VAL A 94 -30.68 11.56 41.06
C VAL A 94 -30.36 11.54 39.57
N LYS A 95 -29.48 12.45 39.10
CA LYS A 95 -29.17 12.57 37.66
C LYS A 95 -28.24 11.48 37.12
N HIS A 96 -27.24 11.04 37.91
CA HIS A 96 -26.21 10.09 37.46
C HIS A 96 -25.85 9.08 38.57
N GLY A 97 -25.36 7.89 38.19
CA GLY A 97 -24.75 6.91 39.09
C GLY A 97 -25.61 5.72 39.56
N GLY A 98 -26.91 5.68 39.23
CA GLY A 98 -27.85 4.70 39.80
C GLY A 98 -27.75 3.24 39.31
N GLY A 99 -26.93 2.94 38.29
CA GLY A 99 -26.87 1.61 37.65
C GLY A 99 -28.17 1.23 36.92
N SER A 100 -28.09 0.38 35.89
CA SER A 100 -29.29 0.02 35.11
C SER A 100 -29.15 -1.32 34.40
N ILE A 101 -30.25 -2.07 34.37
CA ILE A 101 -30.42 -3.22 33.47
C ILE A 101 -31.22 -2.74 32.26
N MET A 102 -30.80 -3.13 31.06
CA MET A 102 -31.61 -3.00 29.85
C MET A 102 -32.22 -4.36 29.51
N LEU A 103 -33.50 -4.39 29.18
CA LEU A 103 -34.23 -5.60 28.81
C LEU A 103 -34.80 -5.44 27.40
N TRP A 104 -34.60 -6.43 26.53
CA TRP A 104 -35.40 -6.58 25.31
C TRP A 104 -36.59 -7.48 25.61
N GLY A 105 -37.76 -7.17 25.07
CA GLY A 105 -38.92 -8.05 25.14
C GLY A 105 -39.83 -7.90 23.93
N CYS A 106 -40.63 -8.94 23.68
CA CYS A 106 -41.60 -8.93 22.59
C CYS A 106 -43.01 -9.38 23.04
N PHE A 107 -44.04 -8.99 22.30
CA PHE A 107 -45.42 -9.40 22.54
C PHE A 107 -46.26 -9.39 21.25
N SER A 108 -47.34 -10.16 21.24
CA SER A 108 -48.32 -10.22 20.15
C SER A 108 -49.73 -10.19 20.74
N ALA A 109 -50.76 -10.23 19.89
CA ALA A 109 -52.13 -10.41 20.35
C ALA A 109 -52.39 -11.77 21.04
N ALA A 110 -51.50 -12.76 20.89
CA ALA A 110 -51.56 -14.05 21.58
C ALA A 110 -50.94 -14.04 22.99
N GLY A 111 -50.14 -13.02 23.33
CA GLY A 111 -49.44 -12.93 24.62
C GLY A 111 -48.03 -12.33 24.52
N THR A 112 -47.33 -12.31 25.66
CA THR A 112 -45.93 -11.89 25.77
C THR A 112 -44.98 -13.01 25.37
N GLY A 113 -43.97 -12.70 24.56
CA GLY A 113 -42.85 -13.59 24.25
C GLY A 113 -41.76 -13.52 25.32
N ARG A 114 -40.54 -13.91 24.94
CA ARG A 114 -39.38 -13.95 25.85
C ARG A 114 -38.86 -12.55 26.19
N LEU A 115 -38.25 -12.45 27.38
CA LEU A 115 -37.67 -11.25 27.95
C LEU A 115 -36.18 -11.52 28.21
N VAL A 116 -35.30 -10.76 27.57
CA VAL A 116 -33.85 -11.01 27.56
C VAL A 116 -33.12 -9.86 28.25
N ARG A 117 -32.20 -10.20 29.16
CA ARG A 117 -31.35 -9.22 29.86
C ARG A 117 -30.13 -8.86 29.00
N ILE A 118 -30.02 -7.58 28.66
CA ILE A 118 -28.87 -7.02 27.94
C ILE A 118 -27.84 -6.53 28.96
N GLU A 119 -26.59 -6.97 28.79
CA GLU A 119 -25.48 -6.53 29.63
C GLU A 119 -24.80 -5.27 29.05
N GLY A 120 -24.80 -4.18 29.81
CA GLY A 120 -24.20 -2.91 29.37
C GLY A 120 -25.07 -2.14 28.37
N LYS A 121 -24.44 -1.58 27.32
CA LYS A 121 -25.12 -0.81 26.27
C LYS A 121 -25.27 -1.65 25.01
N MET A 122 -26.53 -1.90 24.65
CA MET A 122 -26.94 -2.63 23.45
C MET A 122 -26.25 -2.13 22.17
N ASN A 123 -25.85 -3.08 21.32
CA ASN A 123 -25.26 -2.84 20.00
C ASN A 123 -25.89 -3.77 18.94
N ALA A 124 -25.51 -3.56 17.67
CA ALA A 124 -26.06 -4.30 16.53
C ALA A 124 -25.80 -5.81 16.55
N ALA A 125 -24.65 -6.26 17.09
CA ALA A 125 -24.34 -7.68 17.20
C ALA A 125 -25.28 -8.34 18.21
N MET A 126 -25.27 -7.82 19.45
CA MET A 126 -26.12 -8.32 20.55
C MET A 126 -27.60 -8.39 20.17
N TYR A 127 -28.10 -7.47 19.34
CA TYR A 127 -29.49 -7.54 18.89
C TYR A 127 -29.76 -8.72 17.96
N ARG A 128 -28.88 -8.98 16.98
CA ARG A 128 -29.05 -10.14 16.08
C ARG A 128 -28.99 -11.43 16.90
N ASP A 129 -28.09 -11.51 17.87
CA ASP A 129 -27.97 -12.67 18.77
C ASP A 129 -29.28 -12.86 19.56
N ILE A 130 -29.84 -11.77 20.11
CA ILE A 130 -31.18 -11.76 20.76
C ILE A 130 -32.29 -12.21 19.80
N LEU A 131 -32.30 -11.74 18.54
CA LEU A 131 -33.32 -12.13 17.57
C LEU A 131 -33.19 -13.60 17.14
N ASP A 132 -32.00 -14.05 16.76
CA ASP A 132 -31.76 -15.42 16.29
C ASP A 132 -32.06 -16.45 17.39
N GLU A 133 -31.71 -16.17 18.66
CA GLU A 133 -32.01 -17.06 19.79
C GLU A 133 -33.44 -16.92 20.33
N ASN A 134 -33.97 -15.70 20.46
CA ASN A 134 -35.18 -15.45 21.26
C ASN A 134 -36.39 -14.97 20.44
N LEU A 135 -36.23 -14.36 19.26
CA LEU A 135 -37.38 -13.98 18.43
C LEU A 135 -38.05 -15.22 17.85
N LEU A 136 -37.28 -16.08 17.17
CA LEU A 136 -37.80 -17.29 16.55
C LEU A 136 -38.49 -18.19 17.59
N GLN A 137 -37.85 -18.42 18.73
CA GLN A 137 -38.46 -19.22 19.79
C GLN A 137 -39.71 -18.54 20.39
N SER A 138 -39.74 -17.22 20.57
CA SER A 138 -40.96 -16.51 20.98
C SER A 138 -42.10 -16.65 19.97
N THR A 139 -41.81 -16.71 18.65
CA THR A 139 -42.85 -16.89 17.62
C THR A 139 -43.46 -18.31 17.63
N LEU A 140 -42.67 -19.31 18.02
CA LEU A 140 -43.11 -20.69 18.23
C LEU A 140 -43.93 -20.80 19.52
N ASP A 141 -43.42 -20.25 20.63
CA ASP A 141 -44.09 -20.20 21.93
C ASP A 141 -45.47 -19.50 21.82
N LEU A 142 -45.56 -18.42 21.03
CA LEU A 142 -46.78 -17.65 20.72
C LEU A 142 -47.61 -18.21 19.54
N ARG A 143 -47.18 -19.30 18.90
CA ARG A 143 -47.88 -19.98 17.78
C ARG A 143 -48.23 -19.08 16.59
N LEU A 144 -47.40 -18.09 16.26
CA LEU A 144 -47.66 -17.11 15.18
C LEU A 144 -47.56 -17.71 13.76
N GLY A 145 -46.96 -18.89 13.63
CA GLY A 145 -46.80 -19.62 12.37
C GLY A 145 -45.64 -19.09 11.50
N GLN A 146 -45.39 -19.75 10.36
CA GLN A 146 -44.22 -19.49 9.50
C GLN A 146 -44.23 -18.12 8.78
N ARG A 147 -45.31 -17.34 8.88
CA ARG A 147 -45.42 -16.00 8.27
C ARG A 147 -46.11 -15.03 9.23
N PHE A 148 -45.28 -14.37 10.04
CA PHE A 148 -45.64 -13.28 10.94
C PHE A 148 -44.98 -11.97 10.46
N ILE A 149 -45.50 -10.84 10.92
CA ILE A 149 -44.93 -9.50 10.71
C ILE A 149 -44.16 -9.14 11.99
N PHE A 150 -42.85 -8.95 11.88
CA PHE A 150 -42.06 -8.43 12.99
C PHE A 150 -42.07 -6.90 12.95
N GLN A 151 -42.46 -6.28 14.06
CA GLN A 151 -42.58 -4.83 14.20
C GLN A 151 -41.73 -4.34 15.38
N GLN A 152 -40.53 -3.89 15.05
CA GLN A 152 -39.60 -3.24 15.98
C GLN A 152 -39.68 -1.71 15.84
N ASP A 153 -38.96 -0.99 16.68
CA ASP A 153 -38.56 0.39 16.43
C ASP A 153 -37.47 0.45 15.34
N ASN A 154 -37.52 1.50 14.53
CA ASN A 154 -36.56 1.73 13.44
C ASN A 154 -35.28 2.42 13.95
N ASP A 155 -34.68 1.93 15.05
CA ASP A 155 -33.40 2.48 15.52
C ASP A 155 -32.28 2.20 14.49
N PRO A 156 -31.47 3.22 14.14
CA PRO A 156 -30.27 3.08 13.30
C PRO A 156 -29.37 1.87 13.57
N LYS A 157 -29.28 1.39 14.81
CA LYS A 157 -28.45 0.24 15.21
C LYS A 157 -28.89 -1.07 14.54
N TYR A 158 -30.12 -1.14 14.02
CA TYR A 158 -30.75 -2.37 13.50
C TYR A 158 -30.72 -2.52 11.98
N LEU A 159 -30.37 -1.47 11.26
CA LEU A 159 -30.38 -1.49 9.80
C LEU A 159 -29.00 -1.74 9.18
N GLN A 160 -27.92 -1.61 9.97
CA GLN A 160 -26.56 -1.96 9.56
C GLN A 160 -26.26 -3.47 9.73
N HIS A 161 -25.16 -3.94 9.12
CA HIS A 161 -24.55 -5.26 9.41
C HIS A 161 -25.47 -6.47 9.22
N ASN A 162 -26.37 -6.39 8.23
CA ASN A 162 -27.42 -7.37 7.98
C ASN A 162 -27.30 -7.99 6.57
N ARG A 163 -28.35 -8.69 6.12
CA ARG A 163 -28.39 -9.37 4.81
C ARG A 163 -29.41 -8.75 3.85
N ILE A 164 -29.77 -7.48 4.06
CA ILE A 164 -30.77 -6.76 3.25
C ILE A 164 -30.27 -6.70 1.81
N LYS A 165 -31.07 -7.21 0.86
CA LYS A 165 -30.77 -7.22 -0.59
C LYS A 165 -31.51 -6.14 -1.38
N VAL A 166 -32.71 -5.79 -0.93
CA VAL A 166 -33.65 -4.88 -1.59
C VAL A 166 -34.16 -3.94 -0.52
N VAL A 167 -34.26 -2.66 -0.87
CA VAL A 167 -35.01 -1.67 -0.09
C VAL A 167 -36.25 -1.34 -0.91
N GLU A 168 -37.43 -1.64 -0.37
CA GLU A 168 -38.69 -1.38 -1.06
C GLU A 168 -38.87 0.13 -1.34
N PRO A 169 -39.45 0.54 -2.50
CA PRO A 169 -39.51 1.95 -2.91
C PRO A 169 -40.20 2.88 -1.89
N TYR A 170 -41.08 2.33 -1.05
CA TYR A 170 -41.84 3.06 -0.04
C TYR A 170 -41.38 2.77 1.39
N ALA A 171 -40.25 2.07 1.60
CA ALA A 171 -39.76 1.66 2.93
C ALA A 171 -39.56 2.82 3.91
N PHE A 172 -39.23 4.02 3.41
CA PHE A 172 -39.01 5.23 4.21
C PHE A 172 -40.10 6.29 4.01
N ARG A 173 -41.23 5.94 3.40
CA ARG A 173 -42.32 6.87 3.10
C ARG A 173 -42.95 7.40 4.39
N GLY A 174 -43.20 8.71 4.45
CA GLY A 174 -43.73 9.41 5.62
C GLY A 174 -42.70 9.78 6.69
N LEU A 175 -41.42 9.40 6.54
CA LEU A 175 -40.37 9.65 7.54
C LEU A 175 -39.75 11.07 7.44
N TYR A 176 -40.60 12.10 7.27
CA TYR A 176 -40.27 13.54 7.08
C TYR A 176 -39.43 14.22 8.19
N ASN A 177 -38.90 13.45 9.13
CA ASN A 177 -38.19 13.93 10.30
C ASN A 177 -37.06 12.98 10.77
N LEU A 178 -36.73 11.98 9.95
CA LEU A 178 -35.56 11.13 10.13
C LEU A 178 -34.31 11.95 9.80
N THR A 179 -33.43 12.15 10.78
CA THR A 179 -32.18 12.92 10.59
C THR A 179 -30.98 12.04 10.28
N ARG A 180 -31.05 10.73 10.55
CA ARG A 180 -29.95 9.79 10.27
C ARG A 180 -30.47 8.45 9.79
N LEU A 181 -29.88 7.93 8.71
CA LEU A 181 -30.18 6.62 8.15
C LEU A 181 -28.85 5.90 7.87
N TYR A 182 -28.77 4.64 8.30
CA TYR A 182 -27.60 3.79 8.10
C TYR A 182 -28.08 2.44 7.57
N LEU A 183 -27.58 2.04 6.41
CA LEU A 183 -27.86 0.77 5.73
C LEU A 183 -26.55 0.04 5.41
N SER A 184 -25.45 0.44 6.03
CA SER A 184 -24.10 -0.05 5.74
C SER A 184 -23.86 -1.50 6.16
N HIS A 185 -22.89 -2.16 5.52
CA HIS A 185 -22.59 -3.59 5.71
C HIS A 185 -23.80 -4.49 5.44
N ASN A 186 -24.45 -4.31 4.29
CA ASN A 186 -25.58 -5.11 3.82
C ASN A 186 -25.26 -5.76 2.45
N ARG A 187 -26.29 -6.11 1.67
CA ARG A 187 -26.17 -6.77 0.36
C ARG A 187 -27.02 -6.06 -0.69
N ILE A 188 -27.33 -4.77 -0.49
CA ILE A 188 -28.21 -3.97 -1.34
C ILE A 188 -27.54 -3.82 -2.71
N SER A 189 -28.17 -4.35 -3.76
CA SER A 189 -27.65 -4.27 -5.14
C SER A 189 -28.15 -3.06 -5.93
N SER A 190 -29.31 -2.54 -5.56
CA SER A 190 -29.95 -1.39 -6.22
C SER A 190 -30.83 -0.63 -5.23
N LEU A 191 -30.99 0.66 -5.50
CA LEU A 191 -31.91 1.57 -4.81
C LEU A 191 -32.81 2.19 -5.87
N MET A 192 -34.13 1.99 -5.76
CA MET A 192 -35.07 2.53 -6.73
C MET A 192 -35.14 4.07 -6.64
N PRO A 193 -35.37 4.79 -7.76
CA PRO A 193 -35.62 6.22 -7.73
C PRO A 193 -36.72 6.58 -6.73
N GLY A 194 -36.54 7.66 -5.99
CA GLY A 194 -37.52 8.12 -4.99
C GLY A 194 -37.54 7.37 -3.66
N VAL A 195 -36.72 6.34 -3.42
CA VAL A 195 -36.67 5.62 -2.13
C VAL A 195 -36.37 6.50 -0.91
N PHE A 196 -35.71 7.66 -1.13
CA PHE A 196 -35.44 8.68 -0.12
C PHE A 196 -36.28 9.97 -0.28
N GLN A 197 -37.36 9.95 -1.09
CA GLN A 197 -38.10 11.15 -1.50
C GLN A 197 -38.60 12.01 -0.33
N ASP A 198 -39.18 11.38 0.69
CA ASP A 198 -39.76 12.08 1.86
C ASP A 198 -38.70 12.53 2.90
N LEU A 199 -37.42 12.16 2.73
CA LEU A 199 -36.36 12.31 3.74
C LEU A 199 -35.71 13.70 3.77
N HIS A 200 -36.50 14.76 3.60
CA HIS A 200 -36.03 16.14 3.44
C HIS A 200 -35.16 16.70 4.59
N LYS A 201 -35.13 16.05 5.76
CA LYS A 201 -34.37 16.46 6.96
C LYS A 201 -33.20 15.52 7.28
N LEU A 202 -32.83 14.63 6.37
CA LEU A 202 -31.76 13.67 6.58
C LEU A 202 -30.41 14.40 6.60
N GLU A 203 -29.74 14.42 7.75
CA GLU A 203 -28.40 14.98 7.94
C GLU A 203 -27.29 13.95 7.66
N TRP A 204 -27.58 12.66 7.87
CA TRP A 204 -26.62 11.56 7.72
C TRP A 204 -27.22 10.41 6.90
N LEU A 205 -26.53 10.00 5.84
CA LEU A 205 -26.83 8.81 5.05
C LEU A 205 -25.58 7.95 4.90
N ASP A 206 -25.65 6.71 5.37
CA ASP A 206 -24.58 5.72 5.24
C ASP A 206 -25.06 4.47 4.49
N LEU A 207 -24.48 4.23 3.32
CA LEU A 207 -24.77 3.12 2.40
C LEU A 207 -23.53 2.24 2.17
N SER A 208 -22.45 2.43 2.92
CA SER A 208 -21.16 1.77 2.64
C SER A 208 -21.19 0.25 2.77
N SER A 209 -20.21 -0.43 2.17
CA SER A 209 -20.06 -1.89 2.27
C SER A 209 -21.33 -2.62 1.83
N ASN A 210 -21.82 -2.29 0.63
CA ASN A 210 -23.01 -2.87 0.00
C ASN A 210 -22.63 -3.43 -1.39
N ARG A 211 -23.61 -3.62 -2.28
CA ARG A 211 -23.42 -4.15 -3.64
C ARG A 211 -24.01 -3.22 -4.71
N ILE A 212 -24.12 -1.93 -4.42
CA ILE A 212 -24.74 -0.95 -5.31
C ILE A 212 -23.84 -0.79 -6.55
N GLU A 213 -24.33 -1.25 -7.71
CA GLU A 213 -23.59 -1.12 -8.98
C GLU A 213 -23.84 0.21 -9.68
N LYS A 214 -25.03 0.79 -9.47
CA LYS A 214 -25.51 2.01 -10.14
C LYS A 214 -26.31 2.88 -9.17
N ILE A 215 -26.03 4.17 -9.20
CA ILE A 215 -26.83 5.23 -8.57
C ILE A 215 -27.72 5.84 -9.65
N SER A 216 -28.97 6.17 -9.32
CA SER A 216 -29.87 6.91 -10.21
C SER A 216 -29.75 8.42 -9.97
N GLN A 217 -29.88 9.19 -11.04
CA GLN A 217 -29.68 10.65 -11.04
C GLN A 217 -30.50 11.37 -9.94
N ASP A 218 -31.76 10.95 -9.75
CA ASP A 218 -32.67 11.54 -8.77
C ASP A 218 -32.51 11.02 -7.32
N LEU A 219 -31.64 10.03 -7.06
CA LEU A 219 -31.59 9.33 -5.76
C LEU A 219 -31.37 10.27 -4.57
N PHE A 220 -30.56 11.32 -4.77
CA PHE A 220 -30.19 12.28 -3.73
C PHE A 220 -30.86 13.66 -3.87
N VAL A 221 -31.70 13.88 -4.88
CA VAL A 221 -32.25 15.20 -5.24
C VAL A 221 -33.05 15.87 -4.11
N ASN A 222 -33.73 15.07 -3.27
CA ASN A 222 -34.54 15.56 -2.15
C ASN A 222 -33.76 15.73 -0.83
N LEU A 223 -32.46 15.43 -0.80
CA LEU A 223 -31.63 15.41 0.42
C LEU A 223 -30.84 16.72 0.64
N GLY A 224 -31.48 17.87 0.45
CA GLY A 224 -30.82 19.20 0.56
C GLY A 224 -30.28 19.55 1.95
N ASP A 225 -30.73 18.86 3.00
CA ASP A 225 -30.23 19.00 4.39
C ASP A 225 -29.05 18.08 4.74
N LEU A 226 -28.60 17.23 3.81
CA LEU A 226 -27.56 16.22 4.06
C LEU A 226 -26.20 16.86 4.41
N LEU A 227 -25.66 16.46 5.56
CA LEU A 227 -24.36 16.91 6.07
C LEU A 227 -23.28 15.87 5.85
N GLN A 228 -23.61 14.57 5.91
CA GLN A 228 -22.68 13.47 5.65
C GLN A 228 -23.30 12.40 4.75
N LEU A 229 -22.57 12.05 3.69
CA LEU A 229 -22.91 10.96 2.76
C LEU A 229 -21.74 9.97 2.72
N ASN A 230 -22.01 8.71 2.98
CA ASN A 230 -21.06 7.62 2.80
C ASN A 230 -21.64 6.59 1.84
N ILE A 231 -20.93 6.34 0.73
CA ILE A 231 -21.26 5.29 -0.25
C ILE A 231 -20.08 4.34 -0.50
N SER A 232 -19.03 4.40 0.33
CA SER A 232 -17.77 3.66 0.13
C SER A 232 -17.93 2.14 0.04
N TYR A 233 -16.94 1.48 -0.54
CA TYR A 233 -16.92 0.01 -0.71
C TYR A 233 -18.21 -0.54 -1.36
N ASN A 234 -18.67 0.13 -2.42
CA ASN A 234 -19.71 -0.36 -3.33
C ASN A 234 -19.11 -0.51 -4.74
N PRO A 235 -19.54 -1.52 -5.54
CA PRO A 235 -19.05 -1.76 -6.90
C PRO A 235 -19.66 -0.80 -7.94
N ILE A 236 -19.71 0.50 -7.62
CA ILE A 236 -20.33 1.53 -8.47
C ILE A 236 -19.52 1.68 -9.76
N GLN A 237 -20.17 1.43 -10.89
CA GLN A 237 -19.53 1.40 -12.21
C GLN A 237 -19.23 2.81 -12.76
N GLU A 238 -20.08 3.79 -12.43
CA GLU A 238 -19.98 5.16 -12.93
C GLU A 238 -20.68 6.13 -11.96
N LEU A 239 -20.13 7.35 -11.82
CA LEU A 239 -20.79 8.48 -11.16
C LEU A 239 -21.01 9.58 -12.20
N GLN A 240 -22.26 10.01 -12.39
CA GLN A 240 -22.59 11.12 -13.25
C GLN A 240 -22.19 12.45 -12.61
N VAL A 241 -21.87 13.44 -13.45
CA VAL A 241 -21.25 14.72 -13.04
C VAL A 241 -22.15 15.54 -12.11
N ASP A 242 -23.46 15.31 -12.14
CA ASP A 242 -24.48 16.05 -11.38
C ASP A 242 -25.08 15.26 -10.19
N HIS A 243 -24.63 14.03 -9.91
CA HIS A 243 -25.15 13.19 -8.81
C HIS A 243 -25.15 13.87 -7.43
N PHE A 244 -24.27 14.86 -7.22
CA PHE A 244 -24.15 15.59 -5.95
C PHE A 244 -24.65 17.04 -6.03
N ASP A 245 -25.18 17.51 -7.16
CA ASP A 245 -25.51 18.93 -7.40
C ASP A 245 -26.44 19.53 -6.34
N LYS A 246 -27.38 18.74 -5.80
CA LYS A 246 -28.38 19.21 -4.81
C LYS A 246 -27.88 19.17 -3.36
N LEU A 247 -26.72 18.57 -3.09
CA LEU A 247 -26.20 18.35 -1.74
C LEU A 247 -25.45 19.57 -1.18
N HIS A 248 -26.04 20.76 -1.32
CA HIS A 248 -25.40 22.05 -1.02
C HIS A 248 -24.90 22.22 0.42
N LYS A 249 -25.45 21.46 1.39
CA LYS A 249 -25.05 21.50 2.81
C LYS A 249 -24.03 20.42 3.20
N LEU A 250 -23.60 19.57 2.26
CA LEU A 250 -22.73 18.44 2.53
C LEU A 250 -21.37 18.89 3.06
N LYS A 251 -20.95 18.32 4.19
CA LYS A 251 -19.68 18.60 4.89
C LYS A 251 -18.69 17.44 4.81
N SER A 252 -19.19 16.21 4.66
CA SER A 252 -18.39 14.99 4.52
C SER A 252 -18.94 14.11 3.39
N LEU A 253 -18.08 13.67 2.48
CA LEU A 253 -18.39 12.72 1.41
C LEU A 253 -17.37 11.58 1.41
N SER A 254 -17.81 10.34 1.62
CA SER A 254 -16.93 9.18 1.42
C SER A 254 -17.35 8.35 0.20
N ILE A 255 -16.39 8.23 -0.71
CA ILE A 255 -16.38 7.50 -1.98
C ILE A 255 -15.13 6.60 -2.05
N GLU A 256 -14.64 6.20 -0.88
CA GLU A 256 -13.51 5.29 -0.69
C GLU A 256 -13.81 3.90 -1.28
N GLY A 257 -12.80 3.23 -1.83
CA GLY A 257 -12.96 1.97 -2.57
C GLY A 257 -13.59 2.06 -3.97
N ILE A 258 -14.23 3.18 -4.34
CA ILE A 258 -14.90 3.35 -5.65
C ILE A 258 -13.90 3.76 -6.74
N GLU A 259 -13.99 3.10 -7.90
CA GLU A 259 -13.19 3.38 -9.10
C GLU A 259 -13.91 4.42 -9.98
N ILE A 260 -13.47 5.69 -9.98
CA ILE A 260 -14.09 6.75 -10.79
C ILE A 260 -13.22 7.00 -12.04
N THR A 261 -13.63 6.44 -13.17
CA THR A 261 -12.92 6.58 -14.46
C THR A 261 -13.00 8.00 -15.03
N ASN A 262 -14.21 8.55 -15.12
CA ASN A 262 -14.50 9.87 -15.68
C ASN A 262 -14.62 10.94 -14.57
N ILE A 263 -13.60 11.06 -13.71
CA ILE A 263 -13.60 12.04 -12.62
C ILE A 263 -13.37 13.47 -13.14
N HIS A 264 -14.25 14.40 -12.74
CA HIS A 264 -14.24 15.79 -13.21
C HIS A 264 -14.44 16.79 -12.05
N ARG A 265 -13.79 17.96 -12.12
CA ARG A 265 -13.88 19.00 -11.07
C ARG A 265 -15.32 19.46 -10.81
N ARG A 266 -16.12 19.56 -11.87
CA ARG A 266 -17.53 19.94 -11.82
C ARG A 266 -18.39 18.98 -10.98
N MET A 267 -17.94 17.75 -10.69
CA MET A 267 -18.63 16.81 -9.79
C MET A 267 -18.59 17.24 -8.32
N PHE A 268 -17.59 18.03 -7.91
CA PHE A 268 -17.39 18.46 -6.52
C PHE A 268 -17.53 19.98 -6.31
N GLU A 269 -17.45 20.76 -7.38
CA GLU A 269 -17.63 22.22 -7.40
C GLU A 269 -18.95 22.75 -6.78
N PRO A 270 -20.12 22.07 -6.92
CA PRO A 270 -21.36 22.47 -6.23
C PRO A 270 -21.29 22.34 -4.71
N LEU A 271 -20.41 21.48 -4.21
CA LEU A 271 -20.29 21.11 -2.79
C LEU A 271 -19.45 22.15 -2.03
N LYS A 272 -19.90 23.40 -2.04
CA LYS A 272 -19.19 24.57 -1.48
C LYS A 272 -18.92 24.47 0.03
N ASN A 273 -19.72 23.67 0.75
CA ASN A 273 -19.59 23.43 2.19
C ASN A 273 -18.76 22.18 2.54
N LEU A 274 -18.17 21.50 1.54
CA LEU A 274 -17.49 20.22 1.74
C LEU A 274 -16.15 20.43 2.45
N THR A 275 -16.01 19.84 3.63
CA THR A 275 -14.82 19.97 4.48
C THR A 275 -13.95 18.72 4.48
N HIS A 276 -14.55 17.56 4.25
CA HIS A 276 -13.92 16.25 4.26
C HIS A 276 -14.35 15.45 3.03
N ILE A 277 -13.38 14.88 2.30
CA ILE A 277 -13.64 13.94 1.19
C ILE A 277 -12.66 12.76 1.25
N TYR A 278 -13.19 11.56 1.03
CA TYR A 278 -12.45 10.29 1.08
C TYR A 278 -12.58 9.57 -0.27
N PHE A 279 -11.46 9.37 -0.95
CA PHE A 279 -11.34 8.77 -2.28
C PHE A 279 -10.61 7.42 -2.23
N LYS A 280 -10.69 6.64 -3.33
CA LYS A 280 -9.86 5.43 -3.53
C LYS A 280 -8.39 5.75 -3.85
N LYS A 281 -8.10 6.79 -4.64
CA LYS A 281 -6.73 7.16 -5.08
C LYS A 281 -6.39 8.59 -4.66
N PHE A 282 -5.15 8.84 -4.21
CA PHE A 282 -4.75 10.16 -3.69
C PHE A 282 -4.87 11.27 -4.76
N GLN A 283 -4.56 10.97 -6.02
CA GLN A 283 -4.64 11.91 -7.15
C GLN A 283 -6.05 12.50 -7.36
N TYR A 284 -7.10 11.85 -6.85
CA TYR A 284 -8.47 12.33 -6.96
C TYR A 284 -8.71 13.61 -6.12
N CYS A 285 -7.85 13.87 -5.12
CA CYS A 285 -7.83 15.16 -4.40
C CYS A 285 -7.60 16.36 -5.35
N GLY A 286 -6.91 16.19 -6.48
CA GLY A 286 -6.71 17.24 -7.50
C GLY A 286 -7.98 17.75 -8.19
N TYR A 287 -9.12 17.06 -7.98
CA TYR A 287 -10.44 17.43 -8.51
C TYR A 287 -11.32 18.16 -7.49
N ALA A 288 -10.94 18.22 -6.21
CA ALA A 288 -11.70 18.89 -5.15
C ALA A 288 -10.83 19.87 -4.32
N PRO A 289 -10.15 20.85 -4.96
CA PRO A 289 -9.12 21.68 -4.31
C PRO A 289 -9.65 22.65 -3.24
N HIS A 290 -10.97 22.87 -3.17
CA HIS A 290 -11.61 23.68 -2.13
C HIS A 290 -11.83 22.92 -0.81
N VAL A 291 -11.62 21.60 -0.79
CA VAL A 291 -11.91 20.75 0.37
C VAL A 291 -10.72 20.73 1.33
N ARG A 292 -10.94 21.20 2.56
CA ARG A 292 -9.88 21.35 3.59
C ARG A 292 -9.19 20.04 3.99
N SER A 293 -9.89 18.90 3.92
CA SER A 293 -9.38 17.60 4.33
C SER A 293 -9.70 16.56 3.26
N CYS A 294 -8.70 16.16 2.48
CA CYS A 294 -8.82 15.11 1.48
C CYS A 294 -8.02 13.86 1.90
N LYS A 295 -8.59 12.68 1.65
CA LYS A 295 -8.00 11.37 1.96
C LYS A 295 -8.03 10.46 0.73
N PRO A 296 -6.99 9.62 0.50
CA PRO A 296 -5.71 9.59 1.21
C PRO A 296 -4.80 10.78 0.86
N ASN A 297 -3.92 11.19 1.78
CA ASN A 297 -2.97 12.31 1.58
C ASN A 297 -1.70 11.91 0.82
N THR A 298 -1.50 10.62 0.55
CA THR A 298 -0.24 10.01 0.12
C THR A 298 -0.50 8.61 -0.45
N ASP A 299 0.30 8.18 -1.42
CA ASP A 299 0.47 6.79 -1.88
C ASP A 299 1.62 6.07 -1.14
N GLY A 300 2.17 6.69 -0.08
CA GLY A 300 3.36 6.26 0.63
C GLY A 300 4.68 6.75 0.01
N ILE A 301 4.67 7.25 -1.23
CA ILE A 301 5.83 7.83 -1.90
C ILE A 301 5.73 9.37 -1.88
N SER A 302 4.58 9.86 -2.35
CA SER A 302 4.24 11.25 -2.67
C SER A 302 3.40 11.88 -1.57
N SER A 303 3.39 13.21 -1.50
CA SER A 303 2.40 13.97 -0.74
C SER A 303 1.45 14.72 -1.69
N LEU A 304 0.57 15.57 -1.14
CA LEU A 304 -0.21 16.49 -1.97
C LEU A 304 0.68 17.57 -2.65
N GLU A 305 1.85 17.84 -2.07
CA GLU A 305 2.76 18.94 -2.45
C GLU A 305 3.96 18.44 -3.27
N ASP A 306 4.53 17.28 -2.95
CA ASP A 306 5.80 16.78 -3.52
C ASP A 306 5.69 15.34 -4.05
N LEU A 307 6.47 15.01 -5.08
CA LEU A 307 6.55 13.66 -5.66
C LEU A 307 7.26 12.67 -4.71
N LEU A 308 8.30 13.12 -4.00
CA LEU A 308 8.96 12.34 -2.95
C LEU A 308 8.71 13.01 -1.59
N ALA A 309 7.69 12.59 -0.84
CA ALA A 309 7.32 13.20 0.44
C ALA A 309 8.47 13.21 1.47
N ASN A 310 9.34 12.21 1.45
CA ASN A 310 10.43 12.05 2.42
C ASN A 310 11.73 12.73 1.95
N ILE A 311 12.22 13.70 2.74
CA ILE A 311 13.49 14.42 2.49
C ILE A 311 14.71 13.49 2.37
N VAL A 312 14.73 12.37 3.10
CA VAL A 312 15.83 11.38 3.03
C VAL A 312 15.86 10.70 1.67
N LEU A 313 14.69 10.37 1.10
CA LEU A 313 14.59 9.81 -0.25
C LEU A 313 15.07 10.83 -1.29
N ARG A 314 14.71 12.13 -1.17
CA ARG A 314 15.21 13.18 -2.08
C ARG A 314 16.73 13.26 -2.08
N VAL A 315 17.36 13.31 -0.90
CA VAL A 315 18.83 13.33 -0.78
C VAL A 315 19.45 12.07 -1.38
N PHE A 316 18.87 10.90 -1.10
CA PHE A 316 19.37 9.62 -1.62
C PHE A 316 19.30 9.53 -3.15
N VAL A 317 18.20 9.98 -3.77
CA VAL A 317 18.04 10.01 -5.24
C VAL A 317 19.17 10.79 -5.91
N TRP A 318 19.54 11.96 -5.38
CA TRP A 318 20.64 12.77 -5.91
C TRP A 318 22.02 12.14 -5.67
N VAL A 319 22.25 11.59 -4.46
CA VAL A 319 23.54 10.93 -4.14
C VAL A 319 23.76 9.68 -5.00
N VAL A 320 22.74 8.85 -5.18
CA VAL A 320 22.87 7.57 -5.92
C VAL A 320 22.77 7.75 -7.43
N SER A 321 21.94 8.66 -7.96
CA SER A 321 22.01 8.99 -9.40
C SER A 321 23.41 9.47 -9.80
N ALA A 322 24.00 10.40 -9.04
CA ALA A 322 25.36 10.86 -9.27
C ALA A 322 26.39 9.72 -9.13
N THR A 323 26.34 8.94 -8.05
CA THR A 323 27.29 7.84 -7.82
C THR A 323 27.22 6.77 -8.90
N THR A 324 26.01 6.35 -9.29
CA THR A 324 25.79 5.34 -10.33
C THR A 324 26.20 5.84 -11.71
N CYS A 325 25.84 7.08 -12.10
CA CYS A 325 26.26 7.65 -13.38
C CYS A 325 27.79 7.83 -13.45
N PHE A 326 28.39 8.59 -12.53
CA PHE A 326 29.83 8.86 -12.59
C PHE A 326 30.67 7.60 -12.35
N GLY A 327 30.25 6.72 -11.44
CA GLY A 327 30.95 5.46 -11.14
C GLY A 327 30.99 4.50 -12.34
N ASN A 328 29.87 4.31 -13.04
CA ASN A 328 29.83 3.43 -14.20
C ASN A 328 30.53 4.06 -15.42
N ILE A 329 30.37 5.36 -15.67
CA ILE A 329 31.12 6.08 -16.73
C ILE A 329 32.64 5.98 -16.48
N PHE A 330 33.09 6.22 -15.25
CA PHE A 330 34.50 6.09 -14.87
C PHE A 330 35.04 4.69 -15.14
N VAL A 331 34.28 3.63 -14.80
CA VAL A 331 34.68 2.26 -15.08
C VAL A 331 34.71 1.96 -16.58
N ILE A 332 33.74 2.43 -17.37
CA ILE A 332 33.75 2.27 -18.84
C ILE A 332 34.99 2.92 -19.45
N CYS A 333 35.31 4.17 -19.08
CA CYS A 333 36.49 4.87 -19.57
C CYS A 333 37.80 4.15 -19.16
N MET A 334 37.94 3.80 -17.87
CA MET A 334 39.15 3.13 -17.36
C MET A 334 39.35 1.73 -17.96
N ARG A 335 38.27 0.96 -18.16
CA ARG A 335 38.32 -0.37 -18.78
C ARG A 335 38.54 -0.33 -20.29
N SER A 336 38.20 0.77 -20.94
CA SER A 336 38.51 1.01 -22.36
C SER A 336 39.96 1.43 -22.59
N TYR A 337 40.55 2.17 -21.65
CA TYR A 337 41.93 2.66 -21.73
C TYR A 337 42.98 1.63 -21.26
N ILE A 338 42.73 0.95 -20.12
CA ILE A 338 43.70 0.00 -19.55
C ILE A 338 43.68 -1.32 -20.34
N ARG A 339 44.83 -1.69 -20.93
CA ARG A 339 45.03 -2.93 -21.72
C ARG A 339 44.82 -4.19 -20.86
N SER A 340 43.58 -4.65 -20.77
CA SER A 340 43.17 -5.81 -19.97
C SER A 340 43.78 -7.13 -20.45
N GLU A 341 44.24 -7.97 -19.53
CA GLU A 341 44.65 -9.37 -19.82
C GLU A 341 43.53 -10.13 -20.57
N ASN A 342 42.29 -10.04 -20.09
CA ASN A 342 41.13 -10.75 -20.63
C ASN A 342 40.14 -9.80 -21.31
N LYS A 343 40.28 -9.60 -22.63
CA LYS A 343 39.45 -8.67 -23.42
C LYS A 343 37.95 -9.00 -23.42
N LEU A 344 37.58 -10.29 -23.40
CA LEU A 344 36.17 -10.73 -23.39
C LEU A 344 35.47 -10.28 -22.09
N HIS A 345 36.10 -10.61 -20.97
CA HIS A 345 35.67 -10.26 -19.63
C HIS A 345 35.56 -8.73 -19.42
N ALA A 346 36.43 -7.95 -20.06
CA ALA A 346 36.33 -6.49 -20.07
C ALA A 346 35.07 -6.01 -20.83
N MET A 347 34.72 -6.62 -21.97
CA MET A 347 33.48 -6.31 -22.72
C MET A 347 32.22 -6.62 -21.88
N CYS A 348 32.21 -7.75 -21.16
CA CYS A 348 31.09 -8.11 -20.28
C CYS A 348 30.90 -7.08 -19.15
N ILE A 349 31.97 -6.63 -18.48
CA ILE A 349 31.91 -5.59 -17.44
C ILE A 349 31.47 -4.23 -18.02
N ILE A 350 31.97 -3.85 -19.20
CA ILE A 350 31.55 -2.61 -19.87
C ILE A 350 30.04 -2.67 -20.19
N SER A 351 29.54 -3.79 -20.71
CA SER A 351 28.11 -3.99 -20.97
C SER A 351 27.26 -3.87 -19.70
N LEU A 352 27.75 -4.37 -18.57
CA LEU A 352 27.06 -4.29 -17.28
C LEU A 352 27.05 -2.85 -16.73
N CYS A 353 28.16 -2.13 -16.82
CA CYS A 353 28.20 -0.70 -16.49
C CYS A 353 27.29 0.15 -17.40
N CYS A 354 27.09 -0.23 -18.66
CA CYS A 354 26.10 0.41 -19.53
C CYS A 354 24.66 0.16 -19.05
N ALA A 355 24.33 -1.05 -18.59
CA ALA A 355 23.01 -1.37 -18.03
C ALA A 355 22.78 -0.64 -16.69
N ASP A 356 23.72 -0.74 -15.75
CA ASP A 356 23.67 -0.06 -14.44
C ASP A 356 23.60 1.48 -14.58
N GLY A 357 24.27 2.05 -15.59
CA GLY A 357 24.21 3.48 -15.88
C GLY A 357 22.79 3.99 -16.16
N LEU A 358 21.90 3.16 -16.73
CA LEU A 358 20.51 3.52 -17.01
C LEU A 358 19.68 3.71 -15.73
N MET A 359 19.98 2.96 -14.66
CA MET A 359 19.36 3.17 -13.34
C MET A 359 19.73 4.56 -12.76
N GLY A 360 20.96 5.01 -13.01
CA GLY A 360 21.39 6.37 -12.65
C GLY A 360 20.61 7.46 -13.41
N VAL A 361 20.38 7.25 -14.71
CA VAL A 361 19.56 8.16 -15.55
C VAL A 361 18.10 8.18 -15.11
N TYR A 362 17.53 7.02 -14.76
CA TYR A 362 16.18 6.92 -14.18
C TYR A 362 16.06 7.74 -12.89
N LEU A 363 16.96 7.53 -11.91
CA LEU A 363 16.93 8.27 -10.65
C LEU A 363 17.13 9.79 -10.87
N PHE A 364 18.02 10.18 -11.78
CA PHE A 364 18.21 11.60 -12.13
C PHE A 364 16.92 12.22 -12.67
N ALA A 365 16.19 11.51 -13.53
CA ALA A 365 14.90 11.96 -14.05
C ALA A 365 13.86 12.11 -12.93
N ILE A 366 13.71 11.12 -12.05
CA ILE A 366 12.79 11.21 -10.89
C ILE A 366 13.15 12.40 -9.98
N GLY A 367 14.44 12.62 -9.69
CA GLY A 367 14.91 13.78 -8.92
C GLY A 367 14.60 15.12 -9.60
N ALA A 368 14.76 15.21 -10.91
CA ALA A 368 14.42 16.40 -11.68
C ALA A 368 12.91 16.69 -11.72
N TYR A 369 12.07 15.65 -11.78
CA TYR A 369 10.61 15.81 -11.73
C TYR A 369 10.09 16.11 -10.31
N ASP A 370 10.71 15.62 -9.23
CA ASP A 370 10.44 16.10 -7.86
C ASP A 370 10.70 17.60 -7.72
N LEU A 371 11.85 18.08 -8.20
CA LEU A 371 12.14 19.53 -8.22
C LEU A 371 11.15 20.32 -9.07
N LYS A 372 10.67 19.77 -10.18
CA LYS A 372 9.72 20.43 -11.10
C LYS A 372 8.31 20.58 -10.52
N PHE A 373 7.86 19.60 -9.72
CA PHE A 373 6.47 19.56 -9.22
C PHE A 373 6.31 20.00 -7.77
N ARG A 374 7.41 20.35 -7.09
CA ARG A 374 7.45 20.80 -5.69
C ARG A 374 6.40 21.86 -5.34
N GLY A 375 5.64 21.59 -4.28
CA GLY A 375 4.57 22.45 -3.77
C GLY A 375 3.19 22.22 -4.42
N GLU A 376 3.12 21.66 -5.63
CA GLU A 376 1.86 21.46 -6.37
C GLU A 376 1.70 20.05 -6.98
N TYR A 377 2.45 19.03 -6.53
CA TYR A 377 2.52 17.73 -7.20
C TYR A 377 1.15 17.09 -7.49
N ASN A 378 0.20 17.11 -6.56
CA ASN A 378 -1.14 16.53 -6.77
C ASN A 378 -1.94 17.19 -7.92
N ARG A 379 -1.62 18.43 -8.32
CA ARG A 379 -2.19 19.08 -9.52
C ARG A 379 -1.68 18.42 -10.82
N HIS A 380 -0.48 17.85 -10.77
CA HIS A 380 0.22 17.26 -11.91
C HIS A 380 0.27 15.72 -11.87
N ALA A 381 0.03 15.08 -10.74
CA ALA A 381 0.22 13.64 -10.52
C ALA A 381 -0.42 12.75 -11.61
N GLN A 382 -1.71 12.93 -11.92
CA GLN A 382 -2.38 12.19 -13.00
C GLN A 382 -1.70 12.43 -14.35
N ALA A 383 -1.49 13.70 -14.71
CA ALA A 383 -0.90 14.10 -15.99
C ALA A 383 0.58 13.68 -16.12
N TRP A 384 1.29 13.50 -15.01
CA TRP A 384 2.64 12.94 -14.95
C TRP A 384 2.60 11.42 -15.18
N MET A 385 1.77 10.70 -14.43
CA MET A 385 1.65 9.25 -14.52
C MET A 385 1.16 8.78 -15.91
N ASP A 386 0.23 9.50 -16.55
CA ASP A 386 -0.22 9.21 -17.91
C ASP A 386 0.76 9.68 -19.02
N SER A 387 1.84 10.38 -18.65
CA SER A 387 2.78 10.96 -19.61
C SER A 387 3.75 9.95 -20.22
N LEU A 388 4.07 10.13 -21.50
CA LEU A 388 5.13 9.36 -22.16
C LEU A 388 6.50 9.47 -21.44
N PRO A 389 6.95 10.65 -20.95
CA PRO A 389 8.14 10.75 -20.11
C PRO A 389 8.15 9.82 -18.89
N CYS A 390 7.07 9.73 -18.11
CA CYS A 390 6.98 8.80 -16.99
C CYS A 390 7.12 7.35 -17.46
N GLN A 391 6.36 6.95 -18.48
CA GLN A 391 6.38 5.58 -18.98
C GLN A 391 7.76 5.19 -19.55
N VAL A 392 8.45 6.10 -20.26
CA VAL A 392 9.81 5.88 -20.78
C VAL A 392 10.84 5.82 -19.65
N VAL A 393 10.75 6.67 -18.64
CA VAL A 393 11.62 6.65 -17.45
C VAL A 393 11.47 5.32 -16.70
N GLY A 394 10.24 4.81 -16.55
CA GLY A 394 9.94 3.48 -16.02
C GLY A 394 10.53 2.33 -16.86
N SER A 395 10.39 2.39 -18.19
CA SER A 395 11.02 1.43 -19.11
C SER A 395 12.54 1.42 -19.01
N LEU A 396 13.21 2.58 -18.83
CA LEU A 396 14.66 2.63 -18.66
C LEU A 396 15.13 1.95 -17.36
N ALA A 397 14.37 2.07 -16.27
CA ALA A 397 14.63 1.35 -15.03
C ALA A 397 14.50 -0.17 -15.22
N MET A 398 13.42 -0.64 -15.86
CA MET A 398 13.21 -2.07 -16.15
C MET A 398 14.28 -2.62 -17.13
N LEU A 399 14.68 -1.84 -18.13
CA LEU A 399 15.78 -2.22 -19.03
C LEU A 399 17.08 -2.41 -18.24
N SER A 400 17.36 -1.52 -17.28
CA SER A 400 18.54 -1.60 -16.42
C SER A 400 18.53 -2.88 -15.56
N THR A 401 17.43 -3.17 -14.84
CA THR A 401 17.38 -4.31 -13.91
C THR A 401 17.51 -5.65 -14.62
N GLU A 402 16.69 -5.88 -15.65
CA GLU A 402 16.61 -7.18 -16.31
C GLU A 402 17.87 -7.47 -17.13
N VAL A 403 18.47 -6.45 -17.76
CA VAL A 403 19.76 -6.61 -18.45
C VAL A 403 20.88 -6.85 -17.44
N SER A 404 20.95 -6.14 -16.31
CA SER A 404 21.97 -6.37 -15.29
C SER A 404 21.89 -7.79 -14.71
N VAL A 405 20.71 -8.32 -14.41
CA VAL A 405 20.55 -9.71 -13.93
C VAL A 405 20.97 -10.73 -14.98
N LEU A 406 20.53 -10.58 -16.24
CA LEU A 406 20.91 -11.49 -17.33
C LEU A 406 22.41 -11.47 -17.62
N LEU A 407 23.05 -10.29 -17.57
CA LEU A 407 24.50 -10.13 -17.70
C LEU A 407 25.26 -10.74 -16.52
N LEU A 408 24.76 -10.60 -15.29
CA LEU A 408 25.27 -11.31 -14.12
C LEU A 408 25.18 -12.83 -14.34
N THR A 409 24.01 -13.38 -14.65
CA THR A 409 23.85 -14.81 -14.92
C THR A 409 24.85 -15.31 -15.98
N TYR A 410 25.00 -14.58 -17.09
CA TYR A 410 25.99 -14.91 -18.12
C TYR A 410 27.45 -14.89 -17.60
N LEU A 411 27.85 -13.86 -16.85
CA LEU A 411 29.18 -13.78 -16.22
C LEU A 411 29.44 -14.97 -15.28
N THR A 412 28.45 -15.41 -14.52
CA THR A 412 28.59 -16.56 -13.61
C THR A 412 28.74 -17.87 -14.36
N LEU A 413 28.01 -18.07 -15.46
CA LEU A 413 28.14 -19.22 -16.34
C LEU A 413 29.48 -19.25 -17.10
N GLU A 414 29.98 -18.08 -17.55
CA GLU A 414 31.32 -17.94 -18.15
C GLU A 414 32.40 -18.45 -17.18
N LYS A 415 32.33 -18.03 -15.90
CA LYS A 415 33.29 -18.46 -14.87
C LYS A 415 33.12 -19.92 -14.47
N TYR A 416 31.90 -20.39 -14.32
CA TYR A 416 31.60 -21.79 -14.03
C TYR A 416 32.21 -22.73 -15.09
N ILE A 417 31.99 -22.46 -16.38
CA ILE A 417 32.54 -23.27 -17.48
C ILE A 417 34.07 -23.29 -17.45
N CYS A 418 34.70 -22.12 -17.32
CA CYS A 418 36.17 -22.01 -17.33
C CYS A 418 36.84 -22.67 -16.11
N ILE A 419 36.19 -22.72 -14.95
CA ILE A 419 36.77 -23.28 -13.71
C ILE A 419 36.46 -24.77 -13.56
N VAL A 420 35.27 -25.23 -13.95
CA VAL A 420 34.83 -26.64 -13.79
C VAL A 420 35.19 -27.51 -15.00
N TYR A 421 35.33 -26.93 -16.20
CA TYR A 421 35.63 -27.67 -17.44
C TYR A 421 36.87 -27.12 -18.21
N PRO A 422 38.03 -26.91 -17.56
CA PRO A 422 39.17 -26.20 -18.15
C PRO A 422 39.78 -26.85 -19.41
N PHE A 423 39.59 -28.16 -19.61
CA PHE A 423 40.13 -28.91 -20.76
C PHE A 423 39.10 -29.23 -21.86
N ARG A 424 37.86 -28.72 -21.76
CA ARG A 424 36.85 -28.87 -22.82
C ARG A 424 36.88 -27.67 -23.77
N TYR A 425 36.70 -27.91 -25.07
CA TYR A 425 36.54 -26.90 -26.13
C TYR A 425 35.21 -26.08 -26.04
N LEU A 426 34.73 -25.81 -24.83
CA LEU A 426 33.50 -25.08 -24.53
C LEU A 426 33.75 -23.62 -24.10
N THR A 427 35.01 -23.17 -24.06
CA THR A 427 35.34 -21.76 -23.75
C THR A 427 34.70 -20.80 -24.78
N PRO A 428 33.98 -19.75 -24.34
CA PRO A 428 33.25 -18.88 -25.26
C PRO A 428 34.20 -17.96 -26.03
N GLY A 429 34.43 -18.26 -27.31
CA GLY A 429 35.18 -17.39 -28.21
C GLY A 429 34.45 -16.08 -28.53
N ARG A 430 35.21 -15.03 -28.88
CA ARG A 430 34.73 -13.63 -29.05
C ARG A 430 33.41 -13.47 -29.80
N ARG A 431 33.20 -14.22 -30.90
CA ARG A 431 31.95 -14.16 -31.68
C ARG A 431 30.75 -14.60 -30.84
N ARG A 432 30.83 -15.72 -30.10
CA ARG A 432 29.76 -16.19 -29.20
C ARG A 432 29.47 -15.18 -28.09
N THR A 433 30.50 -14.64 -27.43
CA THR A 433 30.32 -13.62 -26.38
C THR A 433 29.55 -12.40 -26.90
N VAL A 434 29.95 -11.84 -28.05
CA VAL A 434 29.26 -10.69 -28.64
C VAL A 434 27.82 -11.02 -29.04
N THR A 435 27.57 -12.18 -29.65
CA THR A 435 26.20 -12.62 -29.99
C THR A 435 25.32 -12.77 -28.75
N ILE A 436 25.85 -13.32 -27.64
CA ILE A 436 25.10 -13.48 -26.39
C ILE A 436 24.81 -12.12 -25.74
N LEU A 437 25.80 -11.21 -25.68
CA LEU A 437 25.58 -9.86 -25.15
C LEU A 437 24.52 -9.10 -25.94
N VAL A 438 24.56 -9.17 -27.29
CA VAL A 438 23.53 -8.56 -28.16
C VAL A 438 22.16 -9.21 -27.93
N ALA A 439 22.07 -10.53 -27.79
CA ALA A 439 20.81 -11.22 -27.51
C ALA A 439 20.22 -10.83 -26.14
N ILE A 440 21.05 -10.66 -25.11
CA ILE A 440 20.62 -10.18 -23.79
C ILE A 440 20.06 -8.75 -23.88
N TRP A 441 20.73 -7.85 -24.59
CA TRP A 441 20.21 -6.49 -24.81
C TRP A 441 18.89 -6.49 -25.60
N ILE A 442 18.77 -7.28 -26.67
CA ILE A 442 17.51 -7.40 -27.44
C ILE A 442 16.37 -7.92 -26.55
N LEU A 443 16.63 -8.96 -25.74
CA LEU A 443 15.63 -9.50 -24.81
C LEU A 443 15.22 -8.45 -23.75
N GLY A 444 16.18 -7.73 -23.18
CA GLY A 444 15.93 -6.63 -22.24
C GLY A 444 15.11 -5.49 -22.86
N PHE A 445 15.41 -5.09 -24.10
CA PHE A 445 14.61 -4.09 -24.83
C PHE A 445 13.19 -4.58 -25.10
N VAL A 446 12.99 -5.84 -25.47
CA VAL A 446 11.64 -6.42 -25.61
C VAL A 446 10.90 -6.39 -24.27
N ILE A 447 11.53 -6.81 -23.17
CA ILE A 447 10.91 -6.81 -21.83
C ILE A 447 10.54 -5.38 -21.39
N ALA A 448 11.43 -4.40 -21.58
CA ALA A 448 11.24 -3.05 -21.11
C ALA A 448 10.29 -2.19 -21.96
N PHE A 449 10.11 -2.51 -23.26
CA PHE A 449 9.33 -1.66 -24.18
C PHE A 449 8.04 -2.32 -24.71
N LEU A 450 7.84 -3.64 -24.54
CA LEU A 450 6.59 -4.31 -24.91
C LEU A 450 5.33 -3.65 -24.27
N PRO A 451 5.31 -3.24 -22.99
CA PRO A 451 4.13 -2.60 -22.40
C PRO A 451 3.82 -1.21 -22.99
N LEU A 452 4.83 -0.48 -23.50
CA LEU A 452 4.64 0.81 -24.18
C LEU A 452 3.95 0.65 -25.54
N VAL A 453 4.30 -0.40 -26.28
CA VAL A 453 3.75 -0.69 -27.62
C VAL A 453 2.35 -1.28 -27.51
N CYS A 454 2.17 -2.29 -26.66
CA CYS A 454 0.92 -3.06 -26.57
C CYS A 454 -0.12 -2.44 -25.60
N LYS A 455 -0.39 -1.14 -25.73
CA LYS A 455 -1.28 -0.38 -24.82
C LYS A 455 -2.68 -1.00 -24.62
N GLY A 456 -3.23 -1.67 -25.62
CA GLY A 456 -4.53 -2.36 -25.49
C GLY A 456 -4.53 -3.51 -24.48
N GLY A 457 -3.38 -4.17 -24.26
CA GLY A 457 -3.22 -5.25 -23.28
C GLY A 457 -2.64 -4.80 -21.94
N PHE A 458 -1.90 -3.69 -21.90
CA PHE A 458 -1.13 -3.25 -20.73
C PHE A 458 -1.57 -1.91 -20.10
N ARG A 459 -2.44 -1.15 -20.78
CA ARG A 459 -2.87 0.21 -20.39
C ARG A 459 -1.69 1.10 -19.97
N ASN A 460 -1.71 1.68 -18.77
CA ASN A 460 -0.64 2.51 -18.22
C ASN A 460 0.24 1.70 -17.24
N PHE A 461 0.93 0.66 -17.74
CA PHE A 461 1.68 -0.30 -16.93
C PHE A 461 2.75 0.33 -16.02
N TYR A 462 3.48 1.34 -16.51
CA TYR A 462 4.51 2.03 -15.74
C TYR A 462 3.93 3.13 -14.84
N GLY A 463 2.95 3.90 -15.33
CA GLY A 463 2.33 5.02 -14.62
C GLY A 463 1.28 4.61 -13.57
N THR A 464 1.47 3.49 -12.87
CA THR A 464 0.61 3.11 -11.74
C THR A 464 0.99 3.82 -10.44
N ASN A 465 2.13 4.51 -10.39
CA ASN A 465 2.62 5.27 -9.23
C ASN A 465 3.52 6.44 -9.66
N GLY A 466 3.79 7.37 -8.74
CA GLY A 466 4.55 8.59 -9.03
C GLY A 466 6.02 8.39 -9.44
N VAL A 467 6.60 7.21 -9.18
CA VAL A 467 7.98 6.83 -9.57
C VAL A 467 8.03 6.01 -10.86
N CYS A 468 6.89 5.76 -11.50
CA CYS A 468 6.79 5.10 -12.79
C CYS A 468 7.31 3.65 -12.83
N PHE A 469 7.32 2.92 -11.69
CA PHE A 469 7.94 1.59 -11.59
C PHE A 469 6.96 0.47 -11.14
N PRO A 470 6.76 -0.60 -11.92
CA PRO A 470 5.64 -1.56 -11.75
C PRO A 470 5.91 -2.71 -10.76
N LEU A 471 6.57 -2.43 -9.63
CA LEU A 471 6.90 -3.43 -8.59
C LEU A 471 5.64 -3.97 -7.91
N HIS A 472 4.93 -3.09 -7.21
CA HIS A 472 3.63 -3.34 -6.62
C HIS A 472 2.60 -2.50 -7.40
N SER A 473 1.64 -3.18 -8.01
CA SER A 473 0.47 -2.56 -8.61
C SER A 473 -0.73 -3.02 -7.79
N GLU A 474 -1.32 -2.11 -7.03
CA GLU A 474 -2.54 -2.35 -6.25
C GLU A 474 -3.74 -2.71 -7.15
N GLN A 475 -3.68 -2.30 -8.43
CA GLN A 475 -4.69 -2.54 -9.45
C GLN A 475 -4.04 -2.87 -10.80
N PRO A 476 -3.78 -4.15 -11.10
CA PRO A 476 -3.63 -4.58 -12.47
C PRO A 476 -5.01 -4.50 -13.16
N GLU A 477 -5.30 -3.38 -13.81
CA GLU A 477 -6.55 -3.17 -14.58
C GLU A 477 -6.76 -4.19 -15.71
N THR A 478 -5.76 -5.02 -16.00
CA THR A 478 -5.83 -6.16 -16.92
C THR A 478 -5.12 -7.38 -16.31
N PRO A 479 -5.67 -8.60 -16.44
CA PRO A 479 -4.97 -9.82 -16.01
C PRO A 479 -3.62 -10.03 -16.71
N GLY A 480 -3.48 -9.56 -17.96
CA GLY A 480 -2.23 -9.63 -18.72
C GLY A 480 -1.08 -8.85 -18.07
N ALA A 481 -1.33 -7.63 -17.59
CA ALA A 481 -0.34 -6.84 -16.86
C ALA A 481 0.09 -7.52 -15.54
N GLN A 482 -0.83 -8.16 -14.83
CA GLN A 482 -0.53 -8.91 -13.61
C GLN A 482 0.41 -10.09 -13.89
N ILE A 483 0.02 -10.96 -14.83
CA ILE A 483 0.79 -12.15 -15.22
C ILE A 483 2.19 -11.74 -15.69
N TYR A 484 2.29 -10.70 -16.52
CA TYR A 484 3.57 -10.18 -17.01
C TYR A 484 4.49 -9.72 -15.88
N SER A 485 3.97 -8.91 -14.95
CA SER A 485 4.72 -8.41 -13.79
C SER A 485 5.18 -9.55 -12.86
N ILE A 486 4.43 -10.66 -12.77
CA ILE A 486 4.84 -11.88 -12.04
C ILE A 486 5.95 -12.63 -12.81
N VAL A 487 5.78 -12.85 -14.11
CA VAL A 487 6.74 -13.59 -14.95
C VAL A 487 8.11 -12.92 -14.98
N ILE A 488 8.18 -11.59 -14.99
CA ILE A 488 9.44 -10.84 -14.93
C ILE A 488 10.00 -10.82 -13.50
N PHE A 489 9.34 -10.14 -12.55
CA PHE A 489 9.93 -9.88 -11.23
C PHE A 489 10.06 -11.11 -10.32
N LEU A 490 9.26 -12.15 -10.52
CA LEU A 490 9.36 -13.41 -9.77
C LEU A 490 9.89 -14.55 -10.65
N GLY A 491 9.35 -14.76 -11.85
CA GLY A 491 9.71 -15.90 -12.70
C GLY A 491 11.16 -15.87 -13.20
N LEU A 492 11.48 -14.90 -14.07
CA LEU A 492 12.79 -14.77 -14.72
C LEU A 492 13.91 -14.57 -13.69
N ASN A 493 13.71 -13.65 -12.76
CA ASN A 493 14.72 -13.30 -11.76
C ASN A 493 14.98 -14.41 -10.73
N LEU A 494 13.98 -15.24 -10.36
CA LEU A 494 14.21 -16.43 -9.55
C LEU A 494 15.00 -17.50 -10.31
N VAL A 495 14.70 -17.74 -11.59
CA VAL A 495 15.44 -18.70 -12.43
C VAL A 495 16.90 -18.25 -12.59
N ALA A 496 17.13 -16.96 -12.85
CA ALA A 496 18.47 -16.36 -12.89
C ALA A 496 19.23 -16.58 -11.57
N PHE A 497 18.62 -16.25 -10.43
CA PHE A 497 19.21 -16.45 -9.10
C PHE A 497 19.52 -17.93 -8.80
N LEU A 498 18.63 -18.86 -9.17
CA LEU A 498 18.87 -20.31 -9.00
C LEU A 498 20.06 -20.79 -9.84
N ILE A 499 20.15 -20.38 -11.12
CA ILE A 499 21.29 -20.70 -11.99
C ILE A 499 22.59 -20.17 -11.39
N ILE A 500 22.58 -18.93 -10.90
CA ILE A 500 23.70 -18.28 -10.24
C ILE A 500 24.15 -19.09 -9.01
N VAL A 501 23.25 -19.35 -8.05
CA VAL A 501 23.58 -20.05 -6.79
C VAL A 501 24.12 -21.46 -7.04
N LEU A 502 23.48 -22.23 -7.94
CA LEU A 502 23.94 -23.58 -8.30
C LEU A 502 25.32 -23.55 -8.98
N SER A 503 25.59 -22.54 -9.82
CA SER A 503 26.89 -22.34 -10.46
C SER A 503 27.99 -22.04 -9.42
N TYR A 504 27.74 -21.18 -8.42
CA TYR A 504 28.71 -20.94 -7.33
C TYR A 504 28.90 -22.14 -6.43
N GLY A 505 27.83 -22.83 -6.04
CA GLY A 505 27.92 -24.03 -5.21
C GLY A 505 28.78 -25.11 -5.88
N SER A 506 28.52 -25.37 -7.17
CA SER A 506 29.31 -26.32 -7.96
C SER A 506 30.76 -25.84 -8.18
N MET A 507 30.98 -24.55 -8.48
CA MET A 507 32.32 -23.98 -8.64
C MET A 507 33.14 -24.08 -7.35
N PHE A 508 32.57 -23.73 -6.19
CA PHE A 508 33.26 -23.81 -4.89
C PHE A 508 33.53 -25.26 -4.49
N TYR A 509 32.58 -26.17 -4.68
CA TYR A 509 32.76 -27.61 -4.45
C TYR A 509 33.91 -28.18 -5.28
N ASN A 510 33.99 -27.85 -6.58
CA ASN A 510 35.09 -28.29 -7.44
C ASN A 510 36.44 -27.66 -7.02
N ILE A 511 36.47 -26.38 -6.66
CA ILE A 511 37.68 -25.72 -6.11
C ILE A 511 38.16 -26.44 -4.84
N GLN A 512 37.26 -26.80 -3.93
CA GLN A 512 37.60 -27.51 -2.69
C GLN A 512 38.08 -28.95 -2.96
N ARG A 513 37.47 -29.64 -3.94
CA ARG A 513 37.83 -31.01 -4.33
C ARG A 513 39.16 -31.10 -5.08
N THR A 514 39.46 -30.16 -5.97
CA THR A 514 40.72 -30.13 -6.74
C THR A 514 41.86 -29.51 -5.94
N GLY A 515 41.57 -28.57 -5.03
CA GLY A 515 42.57 -27.88 -4.21
C GLY A 515 43.37 -28.78 -3.27
N THR A 516 42.86 -29.97 -2.92
CA THR A 516 43.55 -30.96 -2.08
C THR A 516 44.51 -31.87 -2.85
N GLN A 517 44.50 -31.86 -4.18
CA GLN A 517 45.18 -32.89 -5.00
C GLN A 517 46.41 -32.41 -5.79
N THR A 518 46.77 -31.12 -5.81
CA THR A 518 47.91 -30.66 -6.65
C THR A 518 48.67 -29.43 -6.13
N THR A 519 49.79 -29.66 -5.44
CA THR A 519 50.69 -28.60 -4.96
C THR A 519 51.40 -27.82 -6.08
N LYS A 520 51.71 -28.44 -7.23
CA LYS A 520 52.43 -27.79 -8.34
C LYS A 520 51.62 -26.71 -9.11
N TYR A 521 50.29 -26.74 -9.07
CA TYR A 521 49.43 -25.78 -9.82
C TYR A 521 49.04 -24.52 -9.03
N SER A 522 49.68 -24.30 -7.86
CA SER A 522 49.22 -23.38 -6.82
C SER A 522 48.89 -21.95 -7.30
N ASN A 523 49.75 -21.34 -8.13
CA ASN A 523 49.66 -19.91 -8.41
C ASN A 523 48.56 -19.52 -9.41
N HIS A 524 48.33 -20.30 -10.46
CA HIS A 524 47.23 -20.04 -11.40
C HIS A 524 45.87 -20.22 -10.71
N ILE A 525 45.72 -21.32 -9.95
CA ILE A 525 44.50 -21.59 -9.17
C ILE A 525 44.29 -20.47 -8.13
N LYS A 526 45.32 -20.02 -7.41
CA LYS A 526 45.21 -18.87 -6.47
C LYS A 526 44.75 -17.57 -7.15
N LYS A 527 45.17 -17.28 -8.39
CA LYS A 527 44.72 -16.09 -9.14
C LYS A 527 43.22 -16.19 -9.43
N GLU A 528 42.76 -17.30 -10.02
CA GLU A 528 41.34 -17.50 -10.32
C GLU A 528 40.47 -17.64 -9.06
N LEU A 529 40.95 -18.25 -7.98
CA LEU A 529 40.22 -18.36 -6.70
C LEU A 529 40.03 -16.98 -6.05
N THR A 530 40.99 -16.08 -6.20
CA THR A 530 40.88 -14.67 -5.76
C THR A 530 39.85 -13.90 -6.59
N VAL A 531 39.77 -14.18 -7.90
CA VAL A 531 38.75 -13.63 -8.81
C VAL A 531 37.36 -14.19 -8.49
N ALA A 532 37.24 -15.50 -8.29
CA ALA A 532 35.99 -16.21 -7.98
C ALA A 532 35.38 -15.74 -6.64
N LYS A 533 36.18 -15.58 -5.57
CA LYS A 533 35.69 -15.05 -4.28
C LYS A 533 35.10 -13.64 -4.39
N ARG A 534 35.67 -12.81 -5.24
CA ARG A 534 35.18 -11.44 -5.50
C ARG A 534 33.87 -11.45 -6.29
N PHE A 535 33.76 -12.31 -7.30
CA PHE A 535 32.52 -12.50 -8.05
C PHE A 535 31.39 -13.11 -7.19
N PHE A 536 31.74 -13.95 -6.20
CA PHE A 536 30.80 -14.41 -5.18
C PHE A 536 30.28 -13.27 -4.29
N SER A 537 31.14 -12.31 -3.90
CA SER A 537 30.70 -11.10 -3.17
C SER A 537 29.73 -10.23 -3.98
N ILE A 538 29.99 -10.04 -5.28
CA ILE A 538 29.10 -9.33 -6.22
C ILE A 538 27.71 -9.98 -6.28
N VAL A 539 27.69 -11.30 -6.41
CA VAL A 539 26.44 -12.06 -6.50
C VAL A 539 25.65 -12.01 -5.20
N ILE A 540 26.33 -12.00 -4.05
CA ILE A 540 25.67 -11.78 -2.76
C ILE A 540 25.04 -10.37 -2.68
N THR A 541 25.72 -9.30 -3.11
CA THR A 541 25.14 -7.94 -3.04
C THR A 541 23.93 -7.78 -3.95
N ASP A 542 23.95 -8.36 -5.16
CA ASP A 542 22.78 -8.39 -6.05
C ASP A 542 21.63 -9.20 -5.43
N SER A 543 21.91 -10.43 -5.00
CA SER A 543 20.90 -11.33 -4.41
C SER A 543 20.20 -10.74 -3.18
N LEU A 544 20.94 -10.02 -2.33
CA LEU A 544 20.38 -9.33 -1.16
C LEU A 544 19.43 -8.18 -1.54
N CYS A 545 19.59 -7.57 -2.71
CA CYS A 545 18.68 -6.54 -3.22
C CYS A 545 17.40 -7.15 -3.81
N TRP A 546 17.47 -8.37 -4.35
CA TRP A 546 16.31 -9.09 -4.90
C TRP A 546 15.41 -9.75 -3.84
N ILE A 547 15.94 -10.15 -2.68
CA ILE A 547 15.13 -10.76 -1.61
C ILE A 547 13.91 -9.90 -1.20
N PRO A 548 14.05 -8.58 -0.92
CA PRO A 548 12.90 -7.71 -0.65
C PRO A 548 11.88 -7.64 -1.80
N ILE A 549 12.35 -7.68 -3.05
CA ILE A 549 11.49 -7.65 -4.25
C ILE A 549 10.65 -8.92 -4.35
N PHE A 550 11.26 -10.10 -4.15
CA PHE A 550 10.54 -11.37 -4.10
C PHE A 550 9.52 -11.41 -2.94
N ILE A 551 9.90 -10.94 -1.75
CA ILE A 551 9.00 -10.87 -0.58
C ILE A 551 7.79 -9.98 -0.87
N LEU A 552 8.00 -8.74 -1.36
CA LEU A 552 6.91 -7.85 -1.72
C LEU A 552 6.01 -8.45 -2.81
N LYS A 553 6.59 -9.15 -3.79
CA LYS A 553 5.80 -9.78 -4.86
C LYS A 553 4.95 -10.96 -4.36
N ILE A 554 5.46 -11.75 -3.42
CA ILE A 554 4.72 -12.84 -2.78
C ILE A 554 3.61 -12.28 -1.88
N LEU A 555 3.88 -11.27 -1.05
CA LEU A 555 2.84 -10.61 -0.24
C LEU A 555 1.73 -10.00 -1.12
N SER A 556 2.12 -9.39 -2.25
CA SER A 556 1.18 -8.86 -3.25
C SER A 556 0.37 -9.92 -4.00
N LEU A 557 0.78 -11.20 -3.95
CA LEU A 557 0.01 -12.35 -4.45
C LEU A 557 -0.90 -12.98 -3.39
N MET A 558 -0.67 -12.68 -2.11
CA MET A 558 -1.50 -13.09 -0.98
C MET A 558 -2.59 -12.07 -0.63
N GLU A 559 -2.80 -11.06 -1.49
CA GLU A 559 -3.76 -9.94 -1.30
C GLU A 559 -3.55 -9.18 0.04
N VAL A 560 -2.33 -9.19 0.58
CA VAL A 560 -1.96 -8.45 1.79
C VAL A 560 -1.78 -6.98 1.45
N GLU A 561 -2.41 -6.08 2.20
CA GLU A 561 -2.20 -4.63 2.10
C GLU A 561 -0.73 -4.29 2.42
N ILE A 562 0.03 -3.84 1.41
CA ILE A 562 1.42 -3.42 1.55
C ILE A 562 1.45 -1.89 1.67
N PRO A 563 1.94 -1.31 2.78
CA PRO A 563 2.16 0.13 2.87
C PRO A 563 3.07 0.61 1.74
N GLY A 564 2.58 1.49 0.86
CA GLY A 564 3.32 1.98 -0.30
C GLY A 564 4.68 2.61 0.03
N THR A 565 4.86 3.08 1.26
CA THR A 565 6.15 3.50 1.83
C THR A 565 7.24 2.43 1.70
N ILE A 566 6.92 1.15 1.89
CA ILE A 566 7.88 0.04 1.77
C ILE A 566 8.26 -0.17 0.30
N SER A 567 7.28 -0.10 -0.61
CA SER A 567 7.52 -0.13 -2.06
C SER A 567 8.43 1.03 -2.49
N SER A 568 8.24 2.22 -1.92
CA SER A 568 9.08 3.41 -2.12
C SER A 568 10.55 3.13 -1.80
N TRP A 569 10.82 2.58 -0.62
CA TRP A 569 12.19 2.23 -0.20
C TRP A 569 12.79 1.12 -1.05
N VAL A 570 12.02 0.13 -1.49
CA VAL A 570 12.57 -0.91 -2.39
C VAL A 570 12.94 -0.33 -3.76
N VAL A 571 12.08 0.47 -4.38
CA VAL A 571 12.34 1.06 -5.72
C VAL A 571 13.42 2.13 -5.70
N ILE A 572 13.43 3.01 -4.69
CA ILE A 572 14.34 4.18 -4.66
C ILE A 572 15.66 3.89 -3.94
N PHE A 573 15.68 2.99 -2.95
CA PHE A 573 16.88 2.68 -2.16
C PHE A 573 17.50 1.32 -2.48
N ILE A 574 16.72 0.23 -2.42
CA ILE A 574 17.29 -1.13 -2.48
C ILE A 574 17.63 -1.53 -3.91
N LEU A 575 16.76 -1.26 -4.88
CA LEU A 575 16.99 -1.59 -6.28
C LEU A 575 18.23 -0.88 -6.87
N PRO A 576 18.47 0.44 -6.62
CA PRO A 576 19.57 1.15 -7.29
C PRO A 576 20.93 1.02 -6.58
N ILE A 577 20.98 0.57 -5.32
CA ILE A 577 22.25 0.52 -4.56
C ILE A 577 23.25 -0.48 -5.17
N ASN A 578 22.76 -1.57 -5.76
CA ASN A 578 23.60 -2.56 -6.42
C ASN A 578 24.37 -1.95 -7.60
N SER A 579 23.68 -1.22 -8.49
CA SER A 579 24.27 -0.49 -9.62
C SER A 579 25.27 0.59 -9.21
N ALA A 580 25.19 1.11 -7.97
CA ALA A 580 26.15 2.06 -7.40
C ALA A 580 27.39 1.37 -6.79
N LEU A 581 27.20 0.20 -6.16
CA LEU A 581 28.28 -0.61 -5.57
C LEU A 581 29.09 -1.37 -6.63
N ASN A 582 28.43 -1.76 -7.72
CA ASN A 582 28.99 -2.53 -8.83
C ASN A 582 30.35 -1.98 -9.36
N PRO A 583 30.52 -0.68 -9.67
CA PRO A 583 31.83 -0.09 -10.01
C PRO A 583 32.98 -0.38 -9.02
N ILE A 584 32.68 -0.32 -7.71
CA ILE A 584 33.64 -0.58 -6.63
C ILE A 584 34.07 -2.06 -6.65
N LEU A 585 33.07 -2.93 -6.81
CA LEU A 585 33.22 -4.38 -6.83
C LEU A 585 33.91 -4.87 -8.12
N TYR A 586 33.65 -4.30 -9.30
CA TYR A 586 34.27 -4.74 -10.56
C TYR A 586 35.67 -4.18 -10.79
N THR A 587 35.97 -2.96 -10.39
CA THR A 587 37.19 -2.27 -10.83
C THR A 587 38.05 -1.72 -9.70
N LEU A 588 37.50 -0.88 -8.80
CA LEU A 588 38.31 -0.15 -7.80
C LEU A 588 39.10 -1.06 -6.85
N THR A 589 38.59 -2.27 -6.57
CA THR A 589 39.29 -3.25 -5.74
C THR A 589 40.27 -4.17 -6.50
N THR A 590 40.58 -3.94 -7.79
CA THR A 590 41.58 -4.75 -8.53
C THR A 590 43.03 -4.35 -8.20
N ARG A 591 43.95 -5.32 -8.27
CA ARG A 591 45.41 -5.07 -8.19
C ARG A 591 45.92 -4.11 -9.28
N PRO A 592 45.69 -4.37 -10.59
CA PRO A 592 46.11 -3.44 -11.64
C PRO A 592 45.52 -2.03 -11.49
N PHE A 593 44.29 -1.86 -10.99
CA PHE A 593 43.78 -0.51 -10.68
C PHE A 593 44.57 0.16 -9.56
N LYS A 594 44.86 -0.55 -8.45
CA LYS A 594 45.69 -0.02 -7.36
C LYS A 594 47.11 0.33 -7.85
N GLU A 595 47.69 -0.49 -8.70
CA GLU A 595 49.02 -0.28 -9.30
C GLU A 595 49.02 0.93 -10.25
N THR A 596 48.03 1.07 -11.15
CA THR A 596 47.88 2.26 -12.01
C THR A 596 47.60 3.53 -11.18
N LEU A 597 46.77 3.46 -10.14
CA LEU A 597 46.47 4.60 -9.29
C LEU A 597 47.68 5.01 -8.44
N LEU A 598 48.48 4.04 -7.96
CA LEU A 598 49.79 4.31 -7.35
C LEU A 598 50.74 4.98 -8.34
N GLN A 599 50.84 4.52 -9.59
CA GLN A 599 51.68 5.13 -10.63
C GLN A 599 51.23 6.58 -10.95
N VAL A 600 49.93 6.81 -11.09
CA VAL A 600 49.39 8.18 -11.29
C VAL A 600 49.67 9.06 -10.08
N TRP A 601 49.54 8.53 -8.86
CA TRP A 601 49.83 9.25 -7.62
C TRP A 601 51.33 9.53 -7.44
N THR A 602 52.24 8.62 -7.78
CA THR A 602 53.69 8.88 -7.77
C THR A 602 54.07 9.91 -8.81
N ASN A 603 53.51 9.83 -10.02
CA ASN A 603 53.76 10.81 -11.09
C ASN A 603 53.22 12.20 -10.71
N TYR A 604 52.05 12.28 -10.05
CA TYR A 604 51.51 13.53 -9.51
C TYR A 604 52.35 14.07 -8.34
N ARG A 605 52.84 13.19 -7.45
CA ARG A 605 53.72 13.55 -6.33
C ARG A 605 55.10 14.03 -6.79
N GLN A 606 55.64 13.47 -7.88
CA GLN A 606 56.86 13.95 -8.55
C GLN A 606 56.63 15.27 -9.31
N ARG A 607 55.40 15.52 -9.79
CA ARG A 607 55.01 16.77 -10.45
C ARG A 607 54.60 17.91 -9.51
N ARG A 608 54.60 17.70 -8.18
CA ARG A 608 54.55 18.81 -7.23
C ARG A 608 55.94 19.45 -7.14
N PRO A 609 56.10 20.74 -7.44
CA PRO A 609 57.33 21.44 -7.14
C PRO A 609 57.56 21.41 -5.62
N LEU A 610 58.74 20.97 -5.19
CA LEU A 610 59.23 21.31 -3.86
C LEU A 610 59.51 22.81 -3.85
N LEU A 611 59.05 23.50 -2.80
CA LEU A 611 59.14 24.96 -2.71
C LEU A 611 60.55 25.39 -2.25
N SER A 612 61.56 25.10 -3.06
CA SER A 612 62.94 25.57 -2.90
C SER A 612 63.24 26.66 -3.93
N SER A 613 63.72 27.81 -3.47
CA SER A 613 63.91 29.02 -4.27
C SER A 613 65.12 28.98 -5.23
N HIS A 614 65.00 29.76 -6.31
CA HIS A 614 66.03 30.12 -7.32
C HIS A 614 66.31 29.11 -8.46
N PRO A 615 66.70 29.60 -9.67
CA PRO A 615 66.06 29.08 -10.88
C PRO A 615 66.97 28.67 -12.05
N ALA A 616 66.32 28.03 -13.03
CA ALA A 616 66.59 28.05 -14.47
C ALA A 616 67.97 27.62 -15.02
N HIS A 617 67.99 26.45 -15.67
CA HIS A 617 68.59 26.29 -16.99
C HIS A 617 67.77 25.30 -17.86
N HIS A 618 67.56 25.66 -19.13
CA HIS A 618 67.09 24.80 -20.23
C HIS A 618 68.29 24.49 -21.16
N PRO A 619 68.22 23.57 -22.16
CA PRO A 619 67.07 22.82 -22.70
C PRO A 619 67.25 21.29 -22.44
N SER A 620 67.01 20.26 -23.28
CA SER A 620 66.45 20.09 -24.64
C SER A 620 66.04 18.62 -24.89
N PHE A 621 64.85 18.39 -25.49
CA PHE A 621 64.44 17.15 -26.20
C PHE A 621 64.41 15.87 -25.31
N THR A 622 63.83 14.72 -25.68
CA THR A 622 63.09 14.29 -26.89
C THR A 622 61.90 13.41 -26.47
N TRP A 623 60.82 13.37 -27.25
CA TRP A 623 59.89 12.22 -27.19
C TRP A 623 60.43 11.11 -28.10
N GLN A 624 60.51 9.88 -27.60
CA GLN A 624 60.73 8.69 -28.44
C GLN A 624 59.96 7.49 -27.86
N GLU A 625 59.47 6.64 -28.75
CA GLU A 625 58.51 5.58 -28.42
C GLU A 625 59.17 4.33 -27.84
N MET A 626 58.38 3.49 -27.15
CA MET A 626 58.84 2.18 -26.70
C MET A 626 57.71 1.12 -26.76
N TRP A 627 57.57 0.48 -27.92
CA TRP A 627 56.94 -0.85 -28.06
C TRP A 627 58.03 -1.89 -28.36
N PRO A 628 57.90 -3.16 -27.90
CA PRO A 628 58.97 -4.15 -27.96
C PRO A 628 58.88 -5.07 -29.18
N ILE A 629 60.02 -5.58 -29.64
CA ILE A 629 60.13 -6.72 -30.59
C ILE A 629 61.14 -7.74 -30.02
N HIS A 630 60.97 -9.00 -30.46
CA HIS A 630 61.48 -10.24 -29.88
C HIS A 630 63.00 -10.53 -30.03
N GLU A 631 63.52 -11.18 -28.98
CA GLU A 631 64.36 -12.41 -28.93
C GLU A 631 65.66 -12.63 -29.75
N ASN A 632 66.54 -13.36 -29.05
CA ASN A 632 67.52 -14.34 -29.53
C ASN A 632 68.89 -13.91 -30.10
N SER A 633 69.88 -14.06 -29.21
CA SER A 633 71.16 -14.76 -29.43
C SER A 633 72.03 -14.38 -30.63
N GLN A 634 73.17 -13.76 -30.35
CA GLN A 634 74.48 -14.33 -30.70
C GLN A 634 75.64 -13.70 -29.90
N ASN A 635 76.69 -14.51 -29.70
CA ASN A 635 78.10 -14.14 -29.58
C ASN A 635 78.49 -12.95 -28.68
N VAL A 636 78.99 -13.26 -27.47
CA VAL A 636 80.03 -12.44 -26.82
C VAL A 636 81.36 -13.15 -27.00
N VAL A 637 82.33 -12.45 -27.57
CA VAL A 637 83.69 -12.94 -27.84
C VAL A 637 84.58 -12.76 -26.60
N SER A 638 85.44 -13.74 -26.32
CA SER A 638 86.44 -13.66 -25.24
C SER A 638 87.54 -12.64 -25.54
N PRO A 639 88.10 -11.94 -24.53
CA PRO A 639 89.35 -11.22 -24.68
C PRO A 639 90.54 -12.17 -24.90
N GLU A 640 91.62 -11.64 -25.46
CA GLU A 640 92.76 -12.41 -25.98
C GLU A 640 93.96 -12.48 -25.01
N TYR A 641 94.80 -13.50 -25.22
CA TYR A 641 96.20 -13.67 -24.77
C TYR A 641 96.62 -13.42 -23.31
N LEU A 642 97.10 -14.49 -22.65
CA LEU A 642 98.50 -14.57 -22.18
C LEU A 642 98.95 -16.01 -21.81
N ALA A 643 100.11 -16.41 -22.37
CA ALA A 643 101.06 -17.45 -21.94
C ALA A 643 100.65 -18.95 -21.75
N HIS A 644 101.36 -19.79 -22.53
CA HIS A 644 101.61 -21.25 -22.42
C HIS A 644 102.40 -21.70 -21.15
N PRO A 645 102.70 -23.02 -20.94
CA PRO A 645 102.29 -24.25 -21.66
C PRO A 645 101.76 -25.42 -20.77
N SER A 646 101.55 -26.59 -21.42
CA SER A 646 101.53 -27.98 -20.86
C SER A 646 100.17 -28.55 -20.38
N GLU A 647 99.87 -29.87 -20.48
CA GLU A 647 100.66 -30.99 -21.03
C GLU A 647 99.84 -32.16 -21.69
N MET A 648 100.53 -33.29 -21.91
CA MET A 648 100.24 -34.58 -22.57
C MET A 648 98.88 -35.30 -22.46
N SER A 649 98.54 -35.97 -23.58
CA SER A 649 97.84 -37.28 -23.77
C SER A 649 96.47 -37.56 -23.10
N CYS A 650 95.39 -37.98 -23.79
CA CYS A 650 95.17 -39.02 -24.83
C CYS A 650 94.97 -40.48 -24.35
N THR A 651 93.71 -40.84 -24.05
CA THR A 651 93.03 -42.15 -24.28
C THR A 651 91.51 -41.86 -24.17
N SER A 652 90.56 -42.31 -25.00
CA SER A 652 90.23 -43.63 -25.58
C SER A 652 89.70 -44.63 -24.52
N ARG A 653 88.61 -45.39 -24.70
CA ARG A 653 87.74 -45.60 -25.88
C ARG A 653 86.53 -46.48 -25.48
N THR A 654 85.35 -46.29 -26.09
CA THR A 654 84.26 -47.31 -26.26
C THR A 654 83.67 -47.98 -24.99
N SER A 655 82.53 -48.68 -25.04
CA SER A 655 81.66 -49.08 -26.16
C SER A 655 80.19 -48.75 -25.89
#